data_AF-A0A5B8MGB4-F1
#
_entry.id   AF-A0A5B8MGB4-F1
#
_cell.length_a   1.000
_cell.length_b   1.000
_cell.length_c   1.000
_cell.angle_alpha   90.00
_cell.angle_beta   90.00
_cell.angle_gamma   90.00
#
_symmetry.space_group_name_H-M   'P 1'
#
loop_
_entity.id
_entity.type
_entity.pdbx_description
1 polymer ?
#
loop_
_entity_poly.entity_id
_entity_poly.type
_entity_poly.pdbx_seq_one_letter_code
_entity_poly.pdbx_strand_id
1 'polypeptide(L)'
;MMNVPDVLLHSLLVVVIGWIGLQCSVRWLALYILNWTKSRLRRKKREEAFIPNANNFSTCDVLPSNGINALIRHTWNFFLEPYLAAEGLLILQGVLEGSIEENKKIEPNSVIEWCQIKELTWGTSPPKLSNIALQLLFPERCLKISFTLELSSTDLHCLIDVLLRVLPNVPTVKCQVTANKLYLLANISFAFHLCNETPGFADFEVWFEEKPTLDLKLLPLGLPISDITLVSDWLNTSLENVIELSMVHERVVASMFDVYNRMKVLQEKRIIRIIVHKPLLGKAKPRKPKPKTKEDKEKEAKKAGKKGGTAAGGSTAGAGGSQVPQRTSDNHVRRYCKVKFGSRYKRTYVYDDTNTGQWTCLLDFSLHDYPIKCEELVTISLMEYEAEAAEPECVAEASVLVSIQGGQNPVLGDEVKNAAKISVNYNEKARSCVAPFNGDKKSMSVVRLTVSTLSSSSTGGFQSNLHRIQSWQPLNQAKKDVQTINSILLKSMRWVFRPLFTFLHLKEDSAQPTYSENHKHLMYRSTNQLISIKKEFDREKKDLEELLAERNVKLDLMRQELEMEKRRRVNQDLRALSEGAKFFFKNAESKRKATLYHIWHSSSERQINMGQSKHYKPSKTLALDDVQHVRSVIYMNPSPESQELEEKKKKKKKENNRARSQFLIDMKDGDCYRLEIPPGGNGRSREEWMQAFKSVVSGARIY
;
A
#
# COMPACT_ATOMS: atom_id res chain seq x y z
N MET A 1 -26.38 -0.25 65.67
CA MET A 1 -26.05 -1.50 64.96
C MET A 1 -26.26 -1.24 63.47
N MET A 2 -25.25 -1.47 62.63
CA MET A 2 -25.42 -1.35 61.17
C MET A 2 -26.07 -2.61 60.61
N ASN A 3 -26.99 -2.45 59.66
CA ASN A 3 -27.68 -3.56 59.01
C ASN A 3 -26.73 -4.33 58.08
N VAL A 4 -26.12 -5.37 58.63
CA VAL A 4 -25.32 -6.38 57.91
C VAL A 4 -25.96 -6.86 56.58
N PRO A 5 -27.30 -7.09 56.45
CA PRO A 5 -27.88 -7.50 55.17
C PRO A 5 -27.68 -6.51 54.01
N ASP A 6 -27.71 -5.19 54.25
CA ASP A 6 -27.59 -4.20 53.17
C ASP A 6 -26.19 -4.16 52.56
N VAL A 7 -25.16 -4.38 53.39
CA VAL A 7 -23.75 -4.45 52.97
C VAL A 7 -23.50 -5.71 52.16
N LEU A 8 -24.06 -6.85 52.59
CA LEU A 8 -24.01 -8.11 51.84
C LEU A 8 -24.73 -8.00 50.50
N LEU A 9 -25.91 -7.37 50.45
CA LEU A 9 -26.65 -7.19 49.20
C LEU A 9 -25.88 -6.31 48.20
N HIS A 10 -25.26 -5.21 48.68
CA HIS A 10 -24.43 -4.35 47.85
C HIS A 10 -23.17 -5.07 47.32
N SER A 11 -22.47 -5.84 48.15
CA SER A 11 -21.28 -6.57 47.69
C SER A 11 -21.62 -7.66 46.67
N LEU A 12 -22.74 -8.38 46.86
CA LEU A 12 -23.22 -9.39 45.92
C LEU A 12 -23.64 -8.76 44.57
N LEU A 13 -24.30 -7.60 44.61
CA LEU A 13 -24.71 -6.86 43.41
C LEU A 13 -23.51 -6.29 42.63
N VAL A 14 -22.47 -5.81 43.32
CA VAL A 14 -21.20 -5.41 42.70
C VAL A 14 -20.48 -6.59 42.04
N VAL A 15 -20.46 -7.77 42.69
CA VAL A 15 -19.87 -8.99 42.12
C VAL A 15 -20.64 -9.46 40.86
N VAL A 16 -21.97 -9.44 40.88
CA VAL A 16 -22.80 -9.79 39.72
C VAL A 16 -22.58 -8.82 38.54
N ILE A 17 -22.53 -7.51 38.79
CA ILE A 17 -22.24 -6.51 37.75
C ILE A 17 -20.82 -6.69 37.19
N GLY A 18 -19.83 -6.94 38.05
CA GLY A 18 -18.46 -7.24 37.63
C GLY A 18 -18.37 -8.49 36.75
N TRP A 19 -19.09 -9.55 37.10
CA TRP A 19 -19.15 -10.79 36.33
C TRP A 19 -19.80 -10.60 34.95
N ILE A 20 -20.91 -9.86 34.87
CA ILE A 20 -21.57 -9.51 33.60
C ILE A 20 -20.63 -8.66 32.73
N GLY A 21 -19.93 -7.68 33.32
CA GLY A 21 -18.94 -6.86 32.61
C GLY A 21 -17.79 -7.69 32.03
N LEU A 22 -17.28 -8.68 32.78
CA LEU A 22 -16.25 -9.62 32.34
C LEU A 22 -16.74 -10.48 31.15
N GLN A 23 -17.95 -11.06 31.26
CA GLN A 23 -18.54 -11.87 30.18
C GLN A 23 -18.75 -11.06 28.89
N CYS A 24 -19.20 -9.80 29.01
CA CYS A 24 -19.34 -8.90 27.87
C CYS A 24 -17.99 -8.54 27.23
N SER A 25 -16.94 -8.30 28.02
CA SER A 25 -15.61 -7.94 27.50
C SER A 25 -14.93 -9.11 26.79
N VAL A 26 -15.01 -10.33 27.35
CA VAL A 26 -14.49 -11.57 26.71
C VAL A 26 -15.21 -11.84 25.39
N ARG A 27 -16.55 -11.70 25.36
CA ARG A 27 -17.34 -11.91 24.13
C ARG A 27 -17.06 -10.86 23.06
N TRP A 28 -16.79 -9.61 23.44
CA TRP A 28 -16.37 -8.56 22.53
C TRP A 28 -14.96 -8.82 21.97
N LEU A 29 -14.01 -9.24 22.82
CA LEU A 29 -12.65 -9.60 22.41
C LEU A 29 -12.65 -10.78 21.42
N ALA A 30 -13.45 -11.82 21.69
CA ALA A 30 -13.61 -12.96 20.78
C ALA A 30 -14.17 -12.55 19.40
N LEU A 31 -15.18 -11.68 19.37
CA LEU A 31 -15.73 -11.13 18.11
C LEU A 31 -14.73 -10.24 17.36
N TYR A 32 -13.91 -9.47 18.09
CA TYR A 32 -12.84 -8.66 17.51
C TYR A 32 -11.77 -9.55 16.86
N ILE A 33 -11.30 -10.59 17.54
CA ILE A 33 -10.34 -11.58 17.01
C ILE A 33 -10.93 -12.32 15.79
N LEU A 34 -12.21 -12.70 15.82
CA LEU A 34 -12.90 -13.31 14.68
C LEU A 34 -12.99 -12.39 13.47
N ASN A 35 -13.31 -11.10 13.66
CA ASN A 35 -13.33 -10.14 12.55
C ASN A 35 -11.93 -9.79 12.03
N TRP A 36 -10.92 -9.74 12.90
CA TRP A 36 -9.53 -9.51 12.52
C TRP A 36 -8.96 -10.67 11.69
N THR A 37 -9.10 -11.91 12.16
CA THR A 37 -8.70 -13.13 11.43
C THR A 37 -9.44 -13.27 10.10
N LYS A 38 -10.77 -13.04 10.06
CA LYS A 38 -11.58 -13.05 8.83
C LYS A 38 -11.17 -11.95 7.84
N SER A 39 -10.68 -10.82 8.33
CA SER A 39 -10.10 -9.75 7.48
C SER A 39 -8.70 -10.11 6.96
N ARG A 40 -7.86 -10.76 7.78
CA ARG A 40 -6.53 -11.27 7.37
C ARG A 40 -6.67 -12.37 6.30
N LEU A 41 -7.63 -13.28 6.44
CA LEU A 41 -7.98 -14.29 5.43
C LEU A 41 -8.47 -13.68 4.10
N ARG A 42 -9.22 -12.57 4.15
CA ARG A 42 -9.65 -11.83 2.94
C ARG A 42 -8.51 -11.07 2.25
N ARG A 43 -7.43 -10.73 2.96
CA ARG A 43 -6.19 -10.18 2.37
C ARG A 43 -5.40 -11.29 1.68
N LYS A 44 -5.11 -12.40 2.37
CA LYS A 44 -4.47 -13.59 1.77
C LYS A 44 -5.17 -14.06 0.48
N LYS A 45 -6.50 -14.20 0.48
CA LYS A 45 -7.28 -14.56 -0.73
C LYS A 45 -7.27 -13.55 -1.89
N ARG A 46 -6.75 -12.33 -1.69
CA ARG A 46 -6.51 -11.35 -2.77
C ARG A 46 -5.07 -11.36 -3.27
N GLU A 47 -4.14 -11.92 -2.49
CA GLU A 47 -2.72 -12.04 -2.81
C GLU A 47 -2.40 -13.34 -3.60
N GLU A 48 -3.30 -14.34 -3.53
CA GLU A 48 -3.25 -15.65 -4.23
C GLU A 48 -3.33 -15.59 -5.77
N ALA A 49 -3.64 -14.43 -6.37
CA ALA A 49 -3.97 -14.34 -7.82
C ALA A 49 -2.76 -14.45 -8.79
N PHE A 50 -1.56 -14.72 -8.29
CA PHE A 50 -0.36 -14.96 -9.12
C PHE A 50 0.61 -15.90 -8.40
N ILE A 51 0.34 -17.20 -8.53
CA ILE A 51 1.27 -18.28 -8.19
C ILE A 51 1.58 -19.01 -9.51
N PRO A 52 2.77 -18.83 -10.12
CA PRO A 52 3.20 -19.70 -11.21
C PRO A 52 3.36 -21.15 -10.69
N ASN A 53 3.10 -22.13 -11.54
CA ASN A 53 3.00 -23.55 -11.17
C ASN A 53 4.17 -24.03 -10.27
N ALA A 54 3.83 -24.85 -9.27
CA ALA A 54 4.68 -25.20 -8.11
C ALA A 54 5.93 -26.07 -8.39
N ASN A 55 6.40 -26.15 -9.65
CA ASN A 55 7.59 -26.90 -10.04
C ASN A 55 8.80 -25.98 -10.36
N ASN A 56 8.70 -24.68 -10.05
CA ASN A 56 9.78 -23.73 -10.33
C ASN A 56 10.91 -23.85 -9.30
N PHE A 57 12.04 -24.36 -9.77
CA PHE A 57 13.35 -24.46 -9.10
C PHE A 57 13.62 -23.32 -8.11
N SER A 58 13.93 -23.66 -6.85
CA SER A 58 14.64 -22.73 -5.97
C SER A 58 16.08 -22.64 -6.45
N THR A 59 16.45 -21.54 -7.10
CA THR A 59 17.86 -21.24 -7.39
C THR A 59 18.59 -21.04 -6.07
N CYS A 60 19.70 -21.76 -5.89
CA CYS A 60 20.61 -21.61 -4.77
C CYS A 60 21.90 -20.98 -5.31
N ASP A 61 22.08 -19.68 -5.09
CA ASP A 61 23.25 -18.95 -5.57
C ASP A 61 24.19 -18.71 -4.39
N VAL A 62 25.46 -19.15 -4.52
CA VAL A 62 26.49 -18.92 -3.51
C VAL A 62 27.21 -17.59 -3.80
N LEU A 63 27.13 -16.65 -2.86
CA LEU A 63 27.74 -15.33 -2.99
C LEU A 63 29.17 -15.28 -2.43
N PRO A 64 30.09 -14.51 -3.05
CA PRO A 64 31.40 -14.25 -2.50
C PRO A 64 31.31 -13.37 -1.25
N SER A 65 31.68 -13.91 -0.08
CA SER A 65 31.55 -13.18 1.20
C SER A 65 32.56 -12.04 1.40
N ASN A 66 33.60 -11.94 0.55
CA ASN A 66 34.68 -10.97 0.69
C ASN A 66 34.21 -9.50 0.75
N GLY A 67 33.24 -9.11 -0.10
CA GLY A 67 32.72 -7.74 -0.11
C GLY A 67 31.97 -7.37 1.17
N ILE A 68 31.11 -8.28 1.65
CA ILE A 68 30.36 -8.10 2.91
C ILE A 68 31.32 -8.10 4.11
N ASN A 69 32.30 -8.99 4.14
CA ASN A 69 33.32 -9.03 5.18
C ASN A 69 34.19 -7.76 5.20
N ALA A 70 34.50 -7.17 4.03
CA ALA A 70 35.20 -5.90 3.95
C ALA A 70 34.34 -4.74 4.49
N LEU A 71 33.04 -4.73 4.17
CA LEU A 71 32.09 -3.75 4.70
C LEU A 71 31.97 -3.83 6.23
N ILE A 72 31.78 -5.05 6.78
CA ILE A 72 31.72 -5.29 8.23
C ILE A 72 33.00 -4.79 8.90
N ARG A 73 34.19 -5.16 8.39
CA ARG A 73 35.48 -4.66 8.92
C ARG A 73 35.56 -3.12 8.96
N HIS A 74 35.05 -2.45 7.92
CA HIS A 74 35.07 -0.99 7.85
C HIS A 74 34.08 -0.34 8.83
N THR A 75 32.93 -0.96 9.10
CA THR A 75 31.90 -0.40 9.99
C THR A 75 32.00 -0.87 11.44
N TRP A 76 32.83 -1.89 11.73
CA TRP A 76 32.96 -2.51 13.06
C TRP A 76 33.32 -1.51 14.16
N ASN A 77 34.57 -1.05 14.18
CA ASN A 77 35.12 -0.20 15.24
C ASN A 77 34.41 1.16 15.39
N PHE A 78 33.74 1.66 14.34
CA PHE A 78 33.12 2.99 14.33
C PHE A 78 31.62 2.98 14.65
N PHE A 79 30.93 1.86 14.48
CA PHE A 79 29.47 1.82 14.57
C PHE A 79 28.93 0.50 15.12
N LEU A 80 29.32 -0.65 14.57
CA LEU A 80 28.72 -1.92 14.96
C LEU A 80 29.19 -2.38 16.34
N GLU A 81 30.49 -2.30 16.64
CA GLU A 81 31.04 -2.75 17.93
C GLU A 81 30.43 -1.98 19.12
N PRO A 82 30.42 -0.63 19.14
CA PRO A 82 29.88 0.10 20.30
C PRO A 82 28.36 -0.07 20.46
N TYR A 83 27.65 -0.25 19.34
CA TYR A 83 26.21 -0.53 19.34
C TYR A 83 25.91 -1.93 19.89
N LEU A 84 26.62 -2.95 19.40
CA LEU A 84 26.48 -4.33 19.86
C LEU A 84 26.97 -4.52 21.30
N ALA A 85 27.95 -3.74 21.75
CA ALA A 85 28.39 -3.70 23.15
C ALA A 85 27.28 -3.16 24.06
N ALA A 86 26.64 -2.04 23.68
CA ALA A 86 25.56 -1.43 24.46
C ALA A 86 24.29 -2.30 24.52
N GLU A 87 23.81 -2.79 23.37
CA GLU A 87 22.64 -3.70 23.33
C GLU A 87 22.97 -5.07 23.94
N GLY A 88 24.16 -5.59 23.67
CA GLY A 88 24.64 -6.86 24.22
C GLY A 88 24.72 -6.85 25.74
N LEU A 89 25.16 -5.75 26.37
CA LEU A 89 25.18 -5.61 27.82
C LEU A 89 23.77 -5.69 28.41
N LEU A 90 22.79 -5.00 27.81
CA LEU A 90 21.40 -5.02 28.28
C LEU A 90 20.76 -6.41 28.12
N ILE A 91 20.97 -7.06 26.98
CA ILE A 91 20.42 -8.39 26.68
C ILE A 91 21.06 -9.45 27.57
N LEU A 92 22.40 -9.49 27.64
CA LEU A 92 23.12 -10.47 28.45
C LEU A 92 22.82 -10.29 29.94
N GLN A 93 22.70 -9.06 30.45
CA GLN A 93 22.30 -8.82 31.84
C GLN A 93 20.92 -9.41 32.14
N GLY A 94 19.90 -9.11 31.31
CA GLY A 94 18.55 -9.64 31.49
C GLY A 94 18.48 -11.18 31.36
N VAL A 95 19.30 -11.76 30.49
CA VAL A 95 19.46 -13.21 30.34
C VAL A 95 20.05 -13.86 31.59
N LEU A 96 21.11 -13.26 32.16
CA LEU A 96 21.76 -13.77 33.38
C LEU A 96 20.85 -13.64 34.61
N GLU A 97 20.14 -12.52 34.74
CA GLU A 97 19.13 -12.33 35.80
C GLU A 97 18.01 -13.39 35.69
N GLY A 98 17.47 -13.61 34.50
CA GLY A 98 16.45 -14.63 34.24
C GLY A 98 16.94 -16.05 34.58
N SER A 99 18.15 -16.42 34.12
CA SER A 99 18.75 -17.72 34.41
C SER A 99 19.00 -17.94 35.91
N ILE A 100 19.43 -16.90 36.65
CA ILE A 100 19.59 -16.97 38.11
C ILE A 100 18.23 -17.13 38.80
N GLU A 101 17.19 -16.43 38.36
CA GLU A 101 15.83 -16.60 38.90
C GLU A 101 15.24 -17.98 38.62
N GLU A 102 15.51 -18.57 37.46
CA GLU A 102 15.07 -19.92 37.12
C GLU A 102 15.84 -20.97 37.94
N ASN A 103 17.16 -20.87 38.02
CA ASN A 103 17.97 -21.79 38.81
C ASN A 103 17.59 -21.73 40.30
N LYS A 104 17.29 -20.56 40.87
CA LYS A 104 16.80 -20.44 42.26
C LYS A 104 15.45 -21.14 42.52
N LYS A 105 14.62 -21.36 41.48
CA LYS A 105 13.36 -22.13 41.60
C LYS A 105 13.62 -23.64 41.60
N ILE A 106 14.66 -24.10 40.89
CA ILE A 106 15.03 -25.52 40.78
C ILE A 106 15.91 -25.92 41.97
N GLU A 107 16.96 -25.15 42.24
CA GLU A 107 17.93 -25.34 43.31
C GLU A 107 18.02 -24.07 44.16
N PRO A 108 17.34 -23.98 45.32
CA PRO A 108 17.35 -22.78 46.16
C PRO A 108 18.71 -22.47 46.79
N ASN A 109 19.68 -23.40 46.68
CA ASN A 109 21.08 -23.24 47.10
C ASN A 109 22.01 -23.07 45.89
N SER A 110 21.56 -22.41 44.81
CA SER A 110 22.39 -22.14 43.64
C SER A 110 23.69 -21.40 44.03
N VAL A 111 24.83 -21.90 43.55
CA VAL A 111 26.17 -21.36 43.88
C VAL A 111 26.31 -19.88 43.50
N ILE A 112 25.57 -19.42 42.49
CA ILE A 112 25.53 -18.03 42.05
C ILE A 112 24.24 -17.39 42.57
N GLU A 113 24.40 -16.34 43.37
CA GLU A 113 23.28 -15.59 43.96
C GLU A 113 22.93 -14.35 43.16
N TRP A 114 23.92 -13.71 42.54
CA TRP A 114 23.74 -12.49 41.75
C TRP A 114 24.91 -12.32 40.77
N CYS A 115 24.65 -11.67 39.64
CA CYS A 115 25.61 -11.44 38.57
C CYS A 115 25.32 -10.08 37.91
N GLN A 116 26.36 -9.28 37.65
CA GLN A 116 26.25 -8.01 36.94
C GLN A 116 27.41 -7.81 35.96
N ILE A 117 27.07 -7.58 34.69
CA ILE A 117 28.03 -7.11 33.68
C ILE A 117 28.27 -5.61 33.91
N LYS A 118 29.52 -5.24 34.22
CA LYS A 118 29.95 -3.85 34.37
C LYS A 118 30.36 -3.23 33.03
N GLU A 119 31.13 -3.99 32.27
CA GLU A 119 31.74 -3.55 31.01
C GLU A 119 31.66 -4.69 30.01
N LEU A 120 31.36 -4.37 28.74
CA LEU A 120 31.36 -5.31 27.64
C LEU A 120 31.95 -4.60 26.41
N THR A 121 32.93 -5.24 25.77
CA THR A 121 33.39 -4.92 24.42
C THR A 121 33.58 -6.22 23.66
N TRP A 122 33.19 -6.26 22.39
CA TRP A 122 33.31 -7.44 21.53
C TRP A 122 34.73 -7.61 20.95
N GLY A 123 35.58 -6.61 21.13
CA GLY A 123 36.95 -6.55 20.60
C GLY A 123 37.00 -5.91 19.21
N THR A 124 38.20 -5.61 18.75
CA THR A 124 38.47 -5.00 17.43
C THR A 124 38.35 -5.98 16.27
N SER A 125 38.24 -7.28 16.57
CA SER A 125 38.13 -8.39 15.62
C SER A 125 36.68 -8.59 15.16
N PRO A 126 36.29 -8.19 13.93
CA PRO A 126 34.92 -8.35 13.46
C PRO A 126 34.57 -9.81 13.13
N PRO A 127 33.27 -10.16 13.16
CA PRO A 127 32.81 -11.44 12.67
C PRO A 127 33.10 -11.61 11.17
N LYS A 128 33.39 -12.85 10.77
CA LYS A 128 33.51 -13.27 9.38
C LYS A 128 32.26 -14.03 8.96
N LEU A 129 31.75 -13.73 7.78
CA LEU A 129 30.70 -14.51 7.13
C LEU A 129 31.34 -15.43 6.07
N SER A 130 30.91 -16.68 6.02
CA SER A 130 31.27 -17.65 4.99
C SER A 130 30.01 -18.40 4.51
N ASN A 131 30.14 -19.15 3.41
CA ASN A 131 29.07 -20.00 2.86
C ASN A 131 27.73 -19.26 2.64
N ILE A 132 27.77 -18.00 2.16
CA ILE A 132 26.56 -17.21 1.94
C ILE A 132 25.77 -17.79 0.76
N ALA A 133 24.63 -18.42 1.05
CA ALA A 133 23.72 -19.01 0.08
C ALA A 133 22.40 -18.22 0.03
N LEU A 134 22.01 -17.78 -1.17
CA LEU A 134 20.70 -17.19 -1.44
C LEU A 134 19.73 -18.26 -1.95
N GLN A 135 18.56 -18.38 -1.34
CA GLN A 135 17.49 -19.28 -1.79
C GLN A 135 16.17 -18.53 -1.89
N LEU A 136 15.57 -18.48 -3.09
CA LEU A 136 14.26 -17.87 -3.32
C LEU A 136 13.13 -18.89 -3.12
N LEU A 137 12.35 -18.71 -2.06
CA LEU A 137 11.22 -19.57 -1.67
C LEU A 137 9.91 -19.01 -2.26
N PHE A 138 9.62 -19.39 -3.51
CA PHE A 138 8.43 -18.95 -4.25
C PHE A 138 7.06 -19.12 -3.55
N PRO A 139 6.72 -20.27 -2.88
CA PRO A 139 5.40 -20.43 -2.27
C PRO A 139 5.17 -19.48 -1.08
N GLU A 140 6.25 -19.08 -0.40
CA GLU A 140 6.22 -18.13 0.73
C GLU A 140 6.49 -16.68 0.30
N ARG A 141 6.88 -16.46 -0.97
CA ARG A 141 7.46 -15.21 -1.48
C ARG A 141 8.60 -14.72 -0.58
N CYS A 142 9.49 -15.60 -0.16
CA CYS A 142 10.53 -15.26 0.80
C CYS A 142 11.93 -15.41 0.19
N LEU A 143 12.80 -14.43 0.40
CA LEU A 143 14.22 -14.52 0.06
C LEU A 143 14.98 -14.98 1.30
N LYS A 144 15.38 -16.25 1.33
CA LYS A 144 16.22 -16.82 2.39
C LYS A 144 17.70 -16.55 2.08
N ILE A 145 18.46 -16.15 3.10
CA ILE A 145 19.91 -15.99 3.06
C ILE A 145 20.50 -16.82 4.21
N SER A 146 21.10 -17.96 3.90
CA SER A 146 21.85 -18.78 4.87
C SER A 146 23.33 -18.43 4.82
N PHE A 147 24.03 -18.40 5.95
CA PHE A 147 25.48 -18.21 6.02
C PHE A 147 26.05 -18.73 7.35
N THR A 148 27.34 -19.07 7.33
CA THR A 148 28.08 -19.41 8.54
C THR A 148 28.73 -18.14 9.11
N LEU A 149 28.42 -17.81 10.36
CA LEU A 149 29.03 -16.75 11.15
C LEU A 149 30.17 -17.33 11.99
N GLU A 150 31.38 -16.80 11.82
CA GLU A 150 32.56 -17.09 12.66
C GLU A 150 33.01 -15.80 13.34
N LEU A 151 32.82 -15.69 14.66
CA LEU A 151 33.36 -14.62 15.50
C LEU A 151 34.44 -15.21 16.41
N SER A 152 35.70 -14.91 16.10
CA SER A 152 36.86 -15.27 16.92
C SER A 152 37.51 -13.99 17.41
N SER A 153 37.27 -13.66 18.67
CA SER A 153 37.75 -12.44 19.33
C SER A 153 38.71 -12.81 20.45
N THR A 154 39.97 -12.40 20.32
CA THR A 154 41.02 -12.55 21.33
C THR A 154 41.16 -11.32 22.23
N ASP A 155 40.40 -10.28 21.93
CA ASP A 155 40.37 -8.97 22.55
C ASP A 155 38.95 -8.57 23.00
N LEU A 156 38.10 -9.58 23.21
CA LEU A 156 36.90 -9.47 24.04
C LEU A 156 37.32 -8.95 25.43
N HIS A 157 36.53 -8.03 25.98
CA HIS A 157 36.62 -7.69 27.39
C HIS A 157 35.21 -7.59 27.96
N CYS A 158 34.78 -8.63 28.66
CA CYS A 158 33.55 -8.60 29.46
C CYS A 158 33.94 -8.71 30.94
N LEU A 159 33.66 -7.67 31.72
CA LEU A 159 33.93 -7.65 33.15
C LEU A 159 32.63 -7.87 33.93
N ILE A 160 32.60 -8.99 34.65
CA ILE A 160 31.42 -9.51 35.34
C ILE A 160 31.69 -9.54 36.84
N ASP A 161 30.89 -8.81 37.62
CA ASP A 161 30.83 -8.98 39.07
C ASP A 161 29.89 -10.15 39.39
N VAL A 162 30.35 -11.13 40.16
CA VAL A 162 29.56 -12.29 40.58
C VAL A 162 29.54 -12.38 42.11
N LEU A 163 28.37 -12.69 42.67
CA LEU A 163 28.19 -13.00 44.09
C LEU A 163 27.99 -14.51 44.25
N LEU A 164 28.99 -15.18 44.82
CA LEU A 164 29.01 -16.62 45.04
C LEU A 164 28.56 -16.97 46.45
N ARG A 165 27.76 -18.02 46.58
CA ARG A 165 27.34 -18.65 47.84
C ARG A 165 27.74 -20.13 47.80
N VAL A 166 29.00 -20.41 48.14
CA VAL A 166 29.59 -21.76 48.03
C VAL A 166 28.87 -22.78 48.93
N LEU A 167 28.39 -22.37 50.10
CA LEU A 167 27.61 -23.20 51.02
C LEU A 167 26.50 -22.37 51.70
N PRO A 168 25.35 -22.96 52.10
CA PRO A 168 24.20 -22.22 52.61
C PRO A 168 24.45 -21.34 53.85
N ASN A 169 25.46 -21.69 54.66
CA ASN A 169 25.81 -21.03 55.92
C ASN A 169 27.17 -20.28 55.85
N VAL A 170 27.77 -20.18 54.67
CA VAL A 170 29.06 -19.49 54.46
C VAL A 170 28.78 -18.08 53.91
N PRO A 171 29.48 -17.03 54.37
CA PRO A 171 29.30 -15.67 53.85
C PRO A 171 29.54 -15.63 52.34
N THR A 172 28.76 -14.79 51.66
CA THR A 172 28.86 -14.67 50.20
C THR A 172 30.16 -14.01 49.78
N VAL A 173 30.78 -14.57 48.74
CA VAL A 173 32.05 -14.09 48.17
C VAL A 173 31.73 -13.26 46.95
N LYS A 174 32.11 -11.97 46.97
CA LYS A 174 32.13 -11.13 45.78
C LYS A 174 33.41 -11.40 45.01
N CYS A 175 33.29 -11.74 43.74
CA CYS A 175 34.42 -11.89 42.84
C CYS A 175 34.19 -11.15 41.53
N GLN A 176 35.28 -10.87 40.83
CA GLN A 176 35.25 -10.33 39.48
C GLN A 176 35.83 -11.36 38.52
N VAL A 177 35.12 -11.58 37.42
CA VAL A 177 35.48 -12.52 36.37
C VAL A 177 35.57 -11.75 35.07
N THR A 178 36.66 -11.94 34.33
CA THR A 178 36.89 -11.31 33.03
C THR A 178 36.83 -12.36 31.92
N ALA A 179 35.94 -12.17 30.95
CA ALA A 179 35.96 -12.96 29.73
C ALA A 179 36.88 -12.25 28.72
N ASN A 180 37.96 -12.92 28.33
CA ASN A 180 39.01 -12.34 27.49
C ASN A 180 39.12 -12.99 26.10
N LYS A 181 38.43 -14.12 25.87
CA LYS A 181 38.36 -14.76 24.56
C LYS A 181 36.96 -15.28 24.32
N LEU A 182 36.45 -15.02 23.12
CA LEU A 182 35.20 -15.53 22.59
C LEU A 182 35.48 -16.24 21.27
N TYR A 183 35.05 -17.48 21.16
CA TYR A 183 34.84 -18.14 19.89
C TYR A 183 33.37 -18.52 19.75
N LEU A 184 32.72 -17.97 18.72
CA LEU A 184 31.35 -18.26 18.36
C LEU A 184 31.31 -18.68 16.89
N LEU A 185 30.84 -19.91 16.64
CA LEU A 185 30.59 -20.43 15.30
C LEU A 185 29.13 -20.87 15.19
N ALA A 186 28.41 -20.30 14.23
CA ALA A 186 26.96 -20.44 14.11
C ALA A 186 26.49 -20.45 12.65
N ASN A 187 25.53 -21.31 12.31
CA ASN A 187 24.84 -21.29 11.02
C ASN A 187 23.56 -20.44 11.15
N ILE A 188 23.52 -19.29 10.47
CA ILE A 188 22.42 -18.31 10.57
C ILE A 188 21.61 -18.32 9.28
N SER A 189 20.28 -18.24 9.41
CA SER A 189 19.37 -17.96 8.32
C SER A 189 18.60 -16.68 8.56
N PHE A 190 18.65 -15.78 7.57
CA PHE A 190 17.70 -14.70 7.41
C PHE A 190 16.63 -15.11 6.39
N ALA A 191 15.40 -14.65 6.56
CA ALA A 191 14.37 -14.80 5.54
C ALA A 191 13.56 -13.50 5.40
N PHE A 192 13.65 -12.86 4.23
CA PHE A 192 12.99 -11.61 3.92
C PHE A 192 11.69 -11.87 3.15
N HIS A 193 10.55 -11.63 3.78
CA HIS A 193 9.23 -11.80 3.16
C HIS A 193 8.99 -10.68 2.14
N LEU A 194 8.97 -11.01 0.85
CA LEU A 194 8.86 -10.06 -0.24
C LEU A 194 7.45 -9.44 -0.30
N CYS A 195 7.39 -8.14 -0.54
CA CYS A 195 6.13 -7.42 -0.73
C CYS A 195 6.20 -6.46 -1.93
N ASN A 196 5.03 -6.10 -2.46
CA ASN A 196 4.94 -5.23 -3.63
C ASN A 196 5.07 -3.73 -3.30
N GLU A 197 5.23 -3.36 -2.03
CA GLU A 197 5.41 -1.99 -1.55
C GLU A 197 6.90 -1.72 -1.27
N THR A 198 7.43 -0.56 -1.63
CA THR A 198 8.81 -0.18 -1.31
C THR A 198 9.00 -0.15 0.22
N PRO A 199 10.06 -0.78 0.79
CA PRO A 199 11.33 -1.16 0.16
C PRO A 199 11.38 -2.53 -0.55
N GLY A 200 10.26 -3.26 -0.64
CA GLY A 200 10.17 -4.58 -1.30
C GLY A 200 10.11 -5.77 -0.34
N PHE A 201 10.16 -5.51 0.97
CA PHE A 201 10.14 -6.51 2.03
C PHE A 201 9.17 -6.07 3.14
N ALA A 202 8.33 -7.00 3.62
CA ALA A 202 7.36 -6.77 4.68
C ALA A 202 7.95 -7.01 6.07
N ASP A 203 8.49 -8.21 6.28
CA ASP A 203 8.99 -8.71 7.54
C ASP A 203 10.33 -9.43 7.29
N PHE A 204 11.20 -9.50 8.30
CA PHE A 204 12.38 -10.36 8.25
C PHE A 204 12.37 -11.33 9.44
N GLU A 205 12.71 -12.58 9.15
CA GLU A 205 12.90 -13.62 10.15
C GLU A 205 14.40 -13.88 10.32
N VAL A 206 14.82 -14.13 11.56
CA VAL A 206 16.19 -14.57 11.90
C VAL A 206 16.09 -15.82 12.77
N TRP A 207 16.89 -16.84 12.46
CA TRP A 207 17.08 -18.00 13.32
C TRP A 207 18.46 -18.63 13.08
N PHE A 208 18.94 -19.42 14.05
CA PHE A 208 20.06 -20.33 13.86
C PHE A 208 19.54 -21.67 13.31
N GLU A 209 20.19 -22.22 12.30
CA GLU A 209 19.78 -23.51 11.72
C GLU A 209 20.12 -24.69 12.63
N GLU A 210 21.14 -24.53 13.47
CA GLU A 210 21.68 -25.53 14.40
C GLU A 210 22.12 -24.83 15.70
N LYS A 211 22.31 -25.58 16.79
CA LYS A 211 22.86 -25.03 18.03
C LYS A 211 24.24 -24.42 17.77
N PRO A 212 24.46 -23.12 18.03
CA PRO A 212 25.76 -22.51 17.81
C PRO A 212 26.76 -22.99 18.86
N THR A 213 28.02 -23.11 18.44
CA THR A 213 29.12 -23.47 19.34
C THR A 213 29.72 -22.21 19.95
N LEU A 214 29.80 -22.17 21.29
CA LEU A 214 30.23 -21.01 22.08
C LEU A 214 31.34 -21.43 23.06
N ASP A 215 32.58 -21.00 22.81
CA ASP A 215 33.71 -21.17 23.74
C ASP A 215 34.12 -19.79 24.29
N LEU A 216 33.66 -19.50 25.52
CA LEU A 216 34.00 -18.30 26.27
C LEU A 216 35.04 -18.66 27.34
N LYS A 217 36.21 -17.99 27.31
CA LYS A 217 37.28 -18.24 28.29
C LYS A 217 37.30 -17.17 29.36
N LEU A 218 36.86 -17.58 30.55
CA LEU A 218 36.88 -16.77 31.75
C LEU A 218 38.25 -16.84 32.45
N LEU A 219 38.70 -15.69 32.93
CA LEU A 219 39.88 -15.53 33.78
C LEU A 219 39.44 -14.84 35.08
N PRO A 220 39.85 -15.35 36.26
CA PRO A 220 39.56 -14.70 37.53
C PRO A 220 40.40 -13.44 37.73
N LEU A 221 39.80 -12.45 38.39
CA LEU A 221 40.56 -11.44 39.12
C LEU A 221 40.57 -11.80 40.61
N GLY A 222 41.62 -12.50 41.05
CA GLY A 222 41.95 -12.65 42.48
C GLY A 222 41.32 -13.84 43.24
N LEU A 223 40.68 -14.82 42.56
CA LEU A 223 40.20 -16.06 43.19
C LEU A 223 41.16 -17.26 42.99
N PRO A 224 41.16 -18.25 43.91
CA PRO A 224 41.80 -19.54 43.67
C PRO A 224 41.11 -20.32 42.55
N ILE A 225 41.91 -21.04 41.75
CA ILE A 225 41.55 -21.56 40.42
C ILE A 225 40.37 -22.57 40.43
N SER A 226 40.09 -23.23 41.55
CA SER A 226 39.10 -24.32 41.66
C SER A 226 37.65 -23.90 41.41
N ASP A 227 37.26 -22.71 41.88
CA ASP A 227 35.84 -22.35 41.95
C ASP A 227 35.37 -21.66 40.64
N ILE A 228 36.31 -21.36 39.75
CA ILE A 228 36.07 -20.67 38.47
C ILE A 228 35.54 -21.60 37.40
N THR A 229 35.90 -22.88 37.42
CA THR A 229 35.36 -23.86 36.47
C THR A 229 33.85 -23.94 36.61
N LEU A 230 33.32 -24.02 37.84
CA LEU A 230 31.88 -23.99 38.12
C LEU A 230 31.19 -22.74 37.56
N VAL A 231 31.79 -21.55 37.70
CA VAL A 231 31.22 -20.30 37.16
C VAL A 231 31.30 -20.27 35.63
N SER A 232 32.40 -20.77 35.05
CA SER A 232 32.59 -20.82 33.59
C SER A 232 31.65 -21.83 32.92
N ASP A 233 31.53 -23.02 33.50
CA ASP A 233 30.65 -24.08 33.02
C ASP A 233 29.19 -23.65 33.16
N TRP A 234 28.82 -23.02 34.27
CA TRP A 234 27.48 -22.43 34.45
C TRP A 234 27.19 -21.32 33.44
N LEU A 235 28.12 -20.40 33.22
CA LEU A 235 27.92 -19.26 32.32
C LEU A 235 27.78 -19.74 30.87
N ASN A 236 28.67 -20.65 30.42
CA ASN A 236 28.58 -21.26 29.10
C ASN A 236 27.27 -22.03 28.91
N THR A 237 26.92 -22.91 29.86
CA THR A 237 25.66 -23.68 29.81
C THR A 237 24.43 -22.77 29.80
N SER A 238 24.41 -21.70 30.60
CA SER A 238 23.28 -20.77 30.66
C SER A 238 23.14 -19.98 29.36
N LEU A 239 24.24 -19.48 28.80
CA LEU A 239 24.23 -18.77 27.51
C LEU A 239 23.83 -19.70 26.36
N GLU A 240 24.39 -20.91 26.30
CA GLU A 240 24.02 -21.91 25.29
C GLU A 240 22.53 -22.26 25.36
N ASN A 241 22.01 -22.59 26.54
CA ASN A 241 20.60 -22.95 26.72
C ASN A 241 19.67 -21.80 26.31
N VAL A 242 20.03 -20.55 26.62
CA VAL A 242 19.24 -19.38 26.24
C VAL A 242 19.26 -19.17 24.73
N ILE A 243 20.40 -19.31 24.07
CA ILE A 243 20.49 -19.18 22.61
C ILE A 243 19.72 -20.33 21.91
N GLU A 244 19.82 -21.54 22.44
CA GLU A 244 19.11 -22.73 21.95
C GLU A 244 17.59 -22.56 22.06
N LEU A 245 17.08 -22.11 23.20
CA LEU A 245 15.65 -21.86 23.41
C LEU A 245 15.13 -20.67 22.60
N SER A 246 15.85 -19.55 22.56
CA SER A 246 15.34 -18.27 22.02
C SER A 246 15.56 -18.06 20.52
N MET A 247 16.54 -18.73 19.90
CA MET A 247 16.93 -18.45 18.51
C MET A 247 17.17 -19.68 17.62
N VAL A 248 17.26 -20.89 18.15
CA VAL A 248 17.29 -22.13 17.34
C VAL A 248 15.87 -22.67 17.13
N HIS A 249 15.07 -22.72 18.21
CA HIS A 249 13.73 -23.33 18.17
C HIS A 249 12.63 -22.36 17.75
N GLU A 250 12.73 -21.08 18.12
CA GLU A 250 11.79 -20.03 17.70
C GLU A 250 12.40 -19.15 16.61
N ARG A 251 11.65 -18.93 15.51
CA ARG A 251 12.02 -17.94 14.50
C ARG A 251 11.71 -16.55 15.02
N VAL A 252 12.74 -15.72 15.20
CA VAL A 252 12.57 -14.34 15.62
C VAL A 252 12.05 -13.52 14.45
N VAL A 253 10.74 -13.27 14.43
CA VAL A 253 10.07 -12.46 13.39
C VAL A 253 10.11 -10.99 13.78
N ALA A 254 10.92 -10.20 13.07
CA ALA A 254 11.01 -8.76 13.24
C ALA A 254 10.31 -8.05 12.07
N SER A 255 9.23 -7.32 12.38
CA SER A 255 8.47 -6.61 11.35
C SER A 255 9.17 -5.32 10.93
N MET A 256 9.82 -5.35 9.77
CA MET A 256 10.27 -4.15 9.05
C MET A 256 9.10 -3.21 8.77
N PHE A 257 7.89 -3.75 8.55
CA PHE A 257 6.68 -2.96 8.43
C PHE A 257 6.36 -2.14 9.68
N ASP A 258 6.70 -2.56 10.90
CA ASP A 258 6.46 -1.75 12.10
C ASP A 258 7.46 -0.59 12.23
N VAL A 259 8.73 -0.78 11.85
CA VAL A 259 9.74 0.29 11.80
C VAL A 259 9.39 1.26 10.67
N TYR A 260 9.14 0.73 9.47
CA TYR A 260 8.70 1.51 8.31
C TYR A 260 7.39 2.24 8.61
N ASN A 261 6.35 1.58 9.13
CA ASN A 261 5.10 2.25 9.52
C ASN A 261 5.29 3.28 10.63
N ARG A 262 6.22 3.13 11.57
CA ARG A 262 6.52 4.22 12.54
C ARG A 262 7.08 5.44 11.81
N MET A 263 8.00 5.26 10.86
CA MET A 263 8.53 6.35 10.03
C MET A 263 7.49 6.91 9.04
N LYS A 264 6.66 6.05 8.46
CA LYS A 264 5.62 6.36 7.48
C LYS A 264 4.43 7.05 8.12
N VAL A 265 3.97 6.62 9.31
CA VAL A 265 2.89 7.28 10.08
C VAL A 265 3.28 8.69 10.54
N LEU A 266 4.58 8.95 10.78
CA LEU A 266 5.11 10.30 11.00
C LEU A 266 5.06 11.19 9.73
N GLN A 267 4.99 10.59 8.55
CA GLN A 267 4.82 11.27 7.26
C GLN A 267 3.35 11.34 6.80
N GLU A 268 2.55 10.28 7.02
CA GLU A 268 1.27 10.03 6.36
C GLU A 268 0.09 10.85 6.88
N LYS A 269 0.09 11.29 8.15
CA LYS A 269 -1.06 12.04 8.72
C LYS A 269 -1.06 13.52 8.32
N ARG A 270 -1.02 13.79 7.01
CA ARG A 270 -1.06 15.12 6.40
C ARG A 270 -2.16 15.16 5.34
N ILE A 271 -3.31 15.72 5.72
CA ILE A 271 -4.42 16.03 4.82
C ILE A 271 -4.40 17.53 4.55
N ILE A 272 -4.38 17.93 3.27
CA ILE A 272 -4.68 19.30 2.87
C ILE A 272 -6.17 19.38 2.59
N ARG A 273 -6.89 20.03 3.49
CA ARG A 273 -8.29 20.40 3.25
C ARG A 273 -8.31 21.70 2.47
N ILE A 274 -8.92 21.68 1.29
CA ILE A 274 -9.21 22.86 0.47
C ILE A 274 -10.70 23.16 0.59
N ILE A 275 -11.05 24.34 1.12
CA ILE A 275 -12.42 24.86 1.06
C ILE A 275 -12.46 25.90 -0.05
N VAL A 276 -13.34 25.71 -1.03
CA VAL A 276 -13.56 26.65 -2.13
C VAL A 276 -14.89 27.34 -1.92
N HIS A 277 -14.89 28.67 -1.73
CA HIS A 277 -16.11 29.48 -1.76
C HIS A 277 -16.18 30.29 -3.04
N LYS A 278 -17.31 30.24 -3.76
CA LYS A 278 -17.61 31.11 -4.91
C LYS A 278 -18.91 31.89 -4.65
N PRO A 279 -18.90 33.24 -4.71
CA PRO A 279 -20.13 34.02 -4.84
C PRO A 279 -20.67 33.84 -6.26
N LEU A 280 -21.94 33.44 -6.39
CA LEU A 280 -22.61 33.34 -7.68
C LEU A 280 -22.91 34.74 -8.21
N LEU A 281 -22.67 34.93 -9.49
CA LEU A 281 -22.95 36.18 -10.19
C LEU A 281 -24.45 36.44 -10.21
N GLY A 282 -24.85 37.68 -9.94
CA GLY A 282 -26.24 38.10 -10.11
C GLY A 282 -26.69 37.79 -11.53
N LYS A 283 -27.83 37.10 -11.67
CA LYS A 283 -28.37 36.63 -12.96
C LYS A 283 -28.33 37.77 -13.98
N ALA A 284 -27.47 37.65 -14.99
CA ALA A 284 -27.44 38.61 -16.09
C ALA A 284 -28.84 38.65 -16.71
N LYS A 285 -29.51 39.82 -16.67
CA LYS A 285 -30.87 39.97 -17.20
C LYS A 285 -30.90 39.39 -18.62
N PRO A 286 -31.79 38.44 -18.94
CA PRO A 286 -31.84 37.85 -20.27
C PRO A 286 -32.02 38.98 -21.28
N ARG A 287 -31.10 39.07 -22.25
CA ARG A 287 -31.23 40.02 -23.35
C ARG A 287 -32.52 39.69 -24.07
N LYS A 288 -33.53 40.57 -23.97
CA LYS A 288 -34.75 40.46 -24.77
C LYS A 288 -34.32 40.26 -26.23
N PRO A 289 -34.80 39.22 -26.94
CA PRO A 289 -34.43 39.02 -28.33
C PRO A 289 -34.79 40.28 -29.11
N LYS A 290 -33.86 40.78 -29.93
CA LYS A 290 -34.15 41.91 -30.83
C LYS A 290 -35.36 41.52 -31.70
N PRO A 291 -36.37 42.40 -31.85
CA PRO A 291 -37.50 42.10 -32.72
C PRO A 291 -36.97 41.87 -34.14
N LYS A 292 -37.27 40.69 -34.72
CA LYS A 292 -36.91 40.36 -36.11
C LYS A 292 -37.52 41.39 -37.04
N THR A 293 -36.70 42.01 -37.89
CA THR A 293 -37.13 42.96 -38.93
C THR A 293 -38.03 42.26 -39.95
N LYS A 294 -38.95 42.99 -40.60
CA LYS A 294 -39.95 42.38 -41.49
C LYS A 294 -39.36 41.54 -42.64
N GLU A 295 -38.17 41.89 -43.12
CA GLU A 295 -37.49 41.18 -44.21
C GLU A 295 -37.18 39.70 -43.92
N ASP A 296 -36.92 39.33 -42.67
CA ASP A 296 -36.60 37.94 -42.32
C ASP A 296 -37.81 37.01 -42.47
N LYS A 297 -39.03 37.52 -42.24
CA LYS A 297 -40.27 36.75 -42.41
C LYS A 297 -40.62 36.52 -43.88
N GLU A 298 -40.19 37.39 -44.79
CA GLU A 298 -40.51 37.24 -46.21
C GLU A 298 -39.63 36.21 -46.93
N LYS A 299 -38.44 35.90 -46.37
CA LYS A 299 -37.53 34.87 -46.90
C LYS A 299 -37.93 33.44 -46.52
N GLU A 300 -38.58 33.23 -45.38
CA GLU A 300 -39.13 31.91 -45.01
C GLU A 300 -40.38 31.56 -45.84
N ALA A 301 -41.23 32.53 -46.18
CA ALA A 301 -42.46 32.30 -46.95
C ALA A 301 -42.22 31.79 -48.39
N LYS A 302 -41.06 32.10 -49.00
CA LYS A 302 -40.77 31.77 -50.42
C LYS A 302 -40.13 30.39 -50.65
N LYS A 303 -39.91 29.57 -49.61
CA LYS A 303 -39.29 28.23 -49.74
C LYS A 303 -40.26 27.03 -49.73
N ALA A 304 -41.56 27.24 -49.49
CA ALA A 304 -42.53 26.16 -49.26
C ALA A 304 -43.43 25.78 -50.47
N GLY A 305 -42.98 26.02 -51.72
CA GLY A 305 -43.87 25.95 -52.89
C GLY A 305 -43.28 25.32 -54.16
N LYS A 306 -43.01 24.00 -54.18
CA LYS A 306 -43.06 23.16 -55.40
C LYS A 306 -42.89 21.65 -55.14
N LYS A 307 -43.99 20.89 -55.16
CA LYS A 307 -44.19 19.56 -55.82
C LYS A 307 -45.43 18.84 -55.25
N GLY A 308 -46.40 18.53 -56.11
CA GLY A 308 -47.36 17.43 -55.94
C GLY A 308 -47.27 16.50 -57.17
N GLY A 309 -48.15 15.50 -57.38
CA GLY A 309 -49.04 14.81 -56.42
C GLY A 309 -48.36 13.53 -55.89
N THR A 310 -48.93 12.31 -55.87
CA THR A 310 -50.31 11.76 -56.06
C THR A 310 -50.22 10.25 -55.71
N ALA A 311 -51.25 9.50 -55.27
CA ALA A 311 -52.66 9.78 -55.06
C ALA A 311 -53.31 8.83 -54.01
N ALA A 312 -54.33 9.34 -53.32
CA ALA A 312 -55.63 8.69 -53.07
C ALA A 312 -55.77 7.37 -52.25
N GLY A 313 -56.61 7.44 -51.21
CA GLY A 313 -57.29 6.26 -50.62
C GLY A 313 -57.52 6.33 -49.10
N GLY A 314 -58.78 6.43 -48.67
CA GLY A 314 -59.21 5.98 -47.33
C GLY A 314 -59.35 7.03 -46.23
N SER A 315 -60.58 7.52 -46.02
CA SER A 315 -60.98 8.34 -44.89
C SER A 315 -61.50 7.51 -43.71
N THR A 316 -61.19 7.90 -42.47
CA THR A 316 -62.15 7.91 -41.36
C THR A 316 -61.77 8.97 -40.32
N ALA A 317 -62.79 9.59 -39.71
CA ALA A 317 -62.61 10.73 -38.82
C ALA A 317 -62.25 10.31 -37.38
N GLY A 318 -61.48 11.17 -36.70
CA GLY A 318 -61.14 11.03 -35.29
C GLY A 318 -60.73 12.39 -34.70
N ALA A 319 -61.71 13.20 -34.33
CA ALA A 319 -61.45 14.49 -33.69
C ALA A 319 -60.94 14.28 -32.26
N GLY A 320 -59.73 14.80 -31.97
CA GLY A 320 -59.05 14.59 -30.69
C GLY A 320 -57.93 15.61 -30.49
N GLY A 321 -58.28 16.89 -30.43
CA GLY A 321 -57.33 17.98 -30.26
C GLY A 321 -56.70 18.03 -28.87
N SER A 322 -55.68 17.20 -28.63
CA SER A 322 -54.85 17.26 -27.43
C SER A 322 -53.66 18.19 -27.66
N GLN A 323 -53.73 19.43 -27.15
CA GLN A 323 -52.58 20.32 -27.11
C GLN A 323 -51.57 19.82 -26.07
N VAL A 324 -50.59 19.02 -26.52
CA VAL A 324 -49.42 18.71 -25.71
C VAL A 324 -48.66 20.02 -25.45
N PRO A 325 -48.41 20.39 -24.18
CA PRO A 325 -47.63 21.58 -23.88
C PRO A 325 -46.21 21.36 -24.39
N GLN A 326 -45.84 22.16 -25.39
CA GLN A 326 -44.51 22.15 -25.99
C GLN A 326 -43.51 22.70 -24.96
N ARG A 327 -43.01 21.82 -24.08
CA ARG A 327 -41.89 22.13 -23.17
C ARG A 327 -40.74 22.61 -24.03
N THR A 328 -40.48 23.91 -24.01
CA THR A 328 -39.19 24.45 -24.42
C THR A 328 -38.13 23.76 -23.59
N SER A 329 -37.29 22.95 -24.24
CA SER A 329 -36.12 22.37 -23.61
C SER A 329 -35.14 23.52 -23.33
N ASP A 330 -35.26 24.12 -22.15
CA ASP A 330 -34.23 25.01 -21.64
C ASP A 330 -32.93 24.19 -21.60
N ASN A 331 -31.96 24.56 -22.44
CA ASN A 331 -30.65 23.96 -22.47
C ASN A 331 -29.96 24.25 -21.13
N HIS A 332 -30.15 23.34 -20.18
CA HIS A 332 -29.52 23.39 -18.86
C HIS A 332 -28.00 23.21 -19.01
N VAL A 333 -27.30 24.33 -19.24
CA VAL A 333 -25.84 24.43 -19.17
C VAL A 333 -25.39 23.89 -17.81
N ARG A 334 -24.62 22.80 -17.82
CA ARG A 334 -24.12 22.20 -16.58
C ARG A 334 -22.77 22.79 -16.24
N ARG A 335 -22.65 23.28 -15.01
CA ARG A 335 -21.44 23.90 -14.47
C ARG A 335 -20.71 22.96 -13.51
N TYR A 336 -19.39 22.85 -13.64
CA TYR A 336 -18.58 22.18 -12.63
C TYR A 336 -17.24 22.89 -12.41
N CYS A 337 -16.74 22.79 -11.19
CA CYS A 337 -15.43 23.27 -10.80
C CYS A 337 -14.45 22.09 -10.78
N LYS A 338 -13.30 22.26 -11.44
CA LYS A 338 -12.17 21.33 -11.46
C LYS A 338 -11.04 21.94 -10.65
N VAL A 339 -10.73 21.34 -9.50
CA VAL A 339 -9.61 21.76 -8.64
C VAL A 339 -8.46 20.79 -8.86
N LYS A 340 -7.32 21.29 -9.34
CA LYS A 340 -6.08 20.55 -9.55
C LYS A 340 -5.07 20.94 -8.47
N PHE A 341 -4.47 19.94 -7.84
CA PHE A 341 -3.41 20.06 -6.84
C PHE A 341 -2.28 19.11 -7.25
N GLY A 342 -1.14 19.64 -7.67
CA GLY A 342 -0.07 18.85 -8.29
C GLY A 342 -0.57 18.06 -9.51
N SER A 343 -0.37 16.74 -9.50
CA SER A 343 -0.89 15.81 -10.53
C SER A 343 -2.36 15.41 -10.34
N ARG A 344 -2.94 15.65 -9.17
CA ARG A 344 -4.29 15.22 -8.79
C ARG A 344 -5.33 16.26 -9.19
N TYR A 345 -6.53 15.84 -9.54
CA TYR A 345 -7.67 16.74 -9.68
C TYR A 345 -8.94 16.14 -9.07
N LYS A 346 -9.82 17.01 -8.56
CA LYS A 346 -11.19 16.69 -8.14
C LYS A 346 -12.17 17.56 -8.91
N ARG A 347 -13.31 16.97 -9.28
CA ARG A 347 -14.44 17.68 -9.90
C ARG A 347 -15.57 17.80 -8.90
N THR A 348 -16.24 18.94 -8.89
CA THR A 348 -17.37 19.23 -8.01
C THR A 348 -18.42 20.00 -8.79
N TYR A 349 -19.66 19.55 -8.77
CA TYR A 349 -20.75 20.18 -9.52
C TYR A 349 -21.24 21.45 -8.83
N VAL A 350 -21.57 22.46 -9.63
CA VAL A 350 -22.19 23.70 -9.14
C VAL A 350 -23.70 23.53 -9.32
N TYR A 351 -24.43 23.48 -8.20
CA TYR A 351 -25.89 23.37 -8.20
C TYR A 351 -26.50 24.77 -8.21
N ASP A 352 -27.08 25.16 -9.34
CA ASP A 352 -27.69 26.48 -9.57
C ASP A 352 -29.00 26.71 -8.75
N ASP A 353 -29.55 25.67 -8.11
CA ASP A 353 -30.80 25.70 -7.32
C ASP A 353 -30.70 26.43 -5.95
N THR A 354 -29.51 26.89 -5.54
CA THR A 354 -29.34 27.53 -4.23
C THR A 354 -29.66 29.02 -4.27
N ASN A 355 -30.86 29.39 -3.78
CA ASN A 355 -31.30 30.79 -3.58
C ASN A 355 -30.33 31.65 -2.75
N THR A 356 -29.38 31.04 -2.05
CA THR A 356 -28.34 31.72 -1.24
C THR A 356 -27.19 32.30 -2.06
N GLY A 357 -27.08 31.99 -3.35
CA GLY A 357 -26.06 32.59 -4.23
C GLY A 357 -24.62 32.24 -3.85
N GLN A 358 -24.38 31.17 -3.08
CA GLN A 358 -23.06 30.77 -2.62
C GLN A 358 -22.84 29.28 -2.83
N TRP A 359 -21.76 28.94 -3.53
CA TRP A 359 -21.30 27.58 -3.67
C TRP A 359 -20.06 27.37 -2.80
N THR A 360 -20.13 26.41 -1.89
CA THR A 360 -19.03 26.01 -1.00
C THR A 360 -18.78 24.52 -1.15
N CYS A 361 -17.57 24.12 -1.55
CA CYS A 361 -17.18 22.72 -1.57
C CYS A 361 -15.95 22.46 -0.69
N LEU A 362 -15.93 21.30 -0.03
CA LEU A 362 -14.82 20.82 0.78
C LEU A 362 -14.12 19.69 0.04
N LEU A 363 -12.82 19.88 -0.23
CA LEU A 363 -11.98 18.98 -1.00
C LEU A 363 -10.75 18.59 -0.18
N ASP A 364 -10.81 17.43 0.45
CA ASP A 364 -9.66 16.85 1.14
C ASP A 364 -8.72 16.18 0.12
N PHE A 365 -7.52 16.71 -0.05
CA PHE A 365 -6.43 16.09 -0.80
C PHE A 365 -5.52 15.34 0.17
N SER A 366 -5.42 14.02 -0.02
CA SER A 366 -4.44 13.19 0.68
C SER A 366 -3.07 13.31 0.01
N LEU A 367 -2.04 13.42 0.86
CA LEU A 367 -0.64 13.59 0.48
C LEU A 367 0.18 12.29 0.52
N HIS A 368 -0.44 11.14 0.78
CA HIS A 368 0.28 9.87 1.06
C HIS A 368 1.31 9.45 -0.02
N ASP A 369 1.11 9.87 -1.28
CA ASP A 369 1.84 9.32 -2.43
C ASP A 369 2.70 10.37 -3.18
N TYR A 370 2.93 11.56 -2.59
CA TYR A 370 3.71 12.60 -3.25
C TYR A 370 4.55 13.42 -2.26
N PRO A 371 5.90 13.44 -2.40
CA PRO A 371 6.73 14.41 -1.70
C PRO A 371 6.47 15.78 -2.30
N ILE A 372 5.62 16.56 -1.63
CA ILE A 372 5.30 17.94 -2.02
C ILE A 372 6.62 18.71 -2.16
N LYS A 373 6.89 19.23 -3.36
CA LYS A 373 7.95 20.23 -3.54
C LYS A 373 7.58 21.45 -2.68
N CYS A 374 8.55 22.20 -2.17
CA CYS A 374 8.29 23.29 -1.22
C CYS A 374 7.26 24.34 -1.68
N GLU A 375 6.97 24.38 -2.98
CA GLU A 375 5.87 25.11 -3.60
C GLU A 375 5.14 24.21 -4.62
N GLU A 376 3.81 24.17 -4.56
CA GLU A 376 2.96 23.58 -5.60
C GLU A 376 1.84 24.54 -6.01
N LEU A 377 1.54 24.58 -7.31
CA LEU A 377 0.46 25.41 -7.86
C LEU A 377 -0.89 24.66 -7.75
N VAL A 378 -1.86 25.32 -7.14
CA VAL A 378 -3.26 24.88 -7.08
C VAL A 378 -4.05 25.64 -8.13
N THR A 379 -4.56 24.92 -9.13
CA THR A 379 -5.34 25.51 -10.23
C THR A 379 -6.81 25.17 -10.06
N ILE A 380 -7.66 26.19 -10.10
CA ILE A 380 -9.12 26.07 -9.97
C ILE A 380 -9.73 26.57 -11.27
N SER A 381 -10.20 25.65 -12.11
CA SER A 381 -10.89 26.00 -13.36
C SER A 381 -12.39 25.76 -13.26
N LEU A 382 -13.17 26.74 -13.69
CA LEU A 382 -14.60 26.66 -13.90
C LEU A 382 -14.86 26.19 -15.32
N MET A 383 -15.55 25.06 -15.44
CA MET A 383 -15.88 24.45 -16.72
C MET A 383 -17.40 24.55 -16.94
N GLU A 384 -17.80 24.97 -18.14
CA GLU A 384 -19.18 24.89 -18.61
C GLU A 384 -19.29 23.81 -19.70
N TYR A 385 -20.43 23.11 -19.74
CA TYR A 385 -20.69 22.05 -20.71
C TYR A 385 -22.16 22.10 -21.14
N GLU A 386 -22.37 22.31 -22.44
CA GLU A 386 -23.65 22.11 -23.10
C GLU A 386 -23.82 20.63 -23.46
N ALA A 387 -25.04 20.08 -23.34
CA ALA A 387 -25.28 18.64 -23.48
C ALA A 387 -24.87 18.05 -24.84
N GLU A 388 -24.77 18.89 -25.87
CA GLU A 388 -24.47 18.52 -27.27
C GLU A 388 -22.99 18.75 -27.67
N ALA A 389 -22.19 19.44 -26.84
CA ALA A 389 -20.78 19.70 -27.12
C ALA A 389 -19.91 18.49 -26.75
N ALA A 390 -18.88 18.16 -27.54
CA ALA A 390 -18.01 17.01 -27.26
C ALA A 390 -16.98 17.28 -26.13
N GLU A 391 -16.61 18.54 -25.91
CA GLU A 391 -15.59 18.94 -24.94
C GLU A 391 -16.07 20.12 -24.07
N PRO A 392 -15.74 20.14 -22.77
CA PRO A 392 -16.12 21.23 -21.86
C PRO A 392 -15.21 22.45 -22.00
N GLU A 393 -15.80 23.64 -22.10
CA GLU A 393 -15.07 24.90 -22.25
C GLU A 393 -14.63 25.47 -20.88
N CYS A 394 -13.41 25.99 -20.79
CA CYS A 394 -12.90 26.63 -19.57
C CYS A 394 -13.30 28.11 -19.56
N VAL A 395 -14.26 28.47 -18.71
CA VAL A 395 -14.86 29.82 -18.69
C VAL A 395 -14.13 30.77 -17.75
N ALA A 396 -13.47 30.24 -16.72
CA ALA A 396 -12.65 31.03 -15.80
C ALA A 396 -11.59 30.17 -15.08
N GLU A 397 -10.42 30.73 -14.85
CA GLU A 397 -9.33 30.06 -14.12
C GLU A 397 -8.76 30.94 -13.00
N ALA A 398 -8.53 30.34 -11.83
CA ALA A 398 -7.85 30.97 -10.69
C ALA A 398 -6.68 30.08 -10.25
N SER A 399 -5.50 30.67 -10.10
CA SER A 399 -4.27 29.97 -9.73
C SER A 399 -3.77 30.47 -8.38
N VAL A 400 -3.52 29.54 -7.46
CA VAL A 400 -3.02 29.81 -6.11
C VAL A 400 -1.74 29.04 -5.89
N LEU A 401 -0.62 29.73 -5.69
CA LEU A 401 0.64 29.09 -5.28
C LEU A 401 0.56 28.76 -3.79
N VAL A 402 0.63 27.48 -3.45
CA VAL A 402 0.68 27.01 -2.07
C VAL A 402 2.12 26.60 -1.75
N SER A 403 2.77 27.39 -0.90
CA SER A 403 4.08 27.06 -0.32
C SER A 403 3.87 26.48 1.08
N ILE A 404 4.56 25.38 1.38
CA ILE A 404 4.48 24.74 2.70
C ILE A 404 5.85 24.86 3.37
N GLN A 405 6.02 25.93 4.14
CA GLN A 405 7.33 26.33 4.65
C GLN A 405 7.77 25.48 5.85
N GLY A 406 8.93 24.85 5.69
CA GLY A 406 9.78 24.32 6.78
C GLY A 406 11.23 24.81 6.70
N GLY A 407 11.52 25.78 5.82
CA GLY A 407 12.85 26.32 5.51
C GLY A 407 12.74 27.71 4.88
N GLN A 408 13.89 28.37 4.65
CA GLN A 408 14.00 29.80 4.30
C GLN A 408 13.17 30.23 3.06
N ASN A 409 12.81 31.52 3.02
CA ASN A 409 12.05 32.14 1.93
C ASN A 409 12.74 31.94 0.57
N PRO A 410 12.08 31.32 -0.43
CA PRO A 410 12.64 31.15 -1.77
C PRO A 410 12.53 32.42 -2.63
N VAL A 411 13.44 32.55 -3.59
CA VAL A 411 13.39 33.54 -4.67
C VAL A 411 12.64 32.93 -5.86
N LEU A 412 11.67 33.66 -6.41
CA LEU A 412 10.75 33.16 -7.45
C LEU A 412 11.14 33.62 -8.86
N GLY A 413 10.89 32.75 -9.84
CA GLY A 413 10.99 33.06 -11.27
C GLY A 413 9.79 33.86 -11.82
N ASP A 414 9.96 34.45 -13.00
CA ASP A 414 9.04 35.45 -13.58
C ASP A 414 7.63 34.95 -13.95
N GLU A 415 7.41 33.63 -14.08
CA GLU A 415 6.15 33.06 -14.59
C GLU A 415 4.95 33.20 -13.61
N VAL A 416 5.18 33.52 -12.34
CA VAL A 416 4.16 33.44 -11.27
C VAL A 416 3.53 34.81 -10.91
N LYS A 417 3.66 35.81 -11.79
CA LYS A 417 3.26 37.22 -11.49
C LYS A 417 1.78 37.43 -11.17
N ASN A 418 0.89 36.55 -11.61
CA ASN A 418 -0.58 36.70 -11.44
C ASN A 418 -1.24 35.71 -10.46
N ALA A 419 -0.48 34.83 -9.79
CA ALA A 419 -1.04 33.85 -8.87
C ALA A 419 -1.16 34.40 -7.44
N ALA A 420 -2.30 34.15 -6.77
CA ALA A 420 -2.43 34.43 -5.34
C ALA A 420 -1.52 33.49 -4.54
N LYS A 421 -0.88 33.97 -3.48
CA LYS A 421 0.05 33.17 -2.67
C LYS A 421 -0.55 32.81 -1.32
N ILE A 422 -0.43 31.54 -0.93
CA ILE A 422 -0.60 31.07 0.45
C ILE A 422 0.71 30.40 0.87
N SER A 423 1.34 30.92 1.91
CA SER A 423 2.25 30.11 2.74
C SER A 423 1.47 29.48 3.89
N VAL A 424 1.60 28.17 4.09
CA VAL A 424 1.12 27.47 5.31
C VAL A 424 2.30 26.84 6.02
N ASN A 425 2.51 27.22 7.27
CA ASN A 425 3.42 26.52 8.17
C ASN A 425 2.67 25.32 8.79
N TYR A 426 3.33 24.17 8.88
CA TYR A 426 2.73 22.93 9.42
C TYR A 426 2.12 23.08 10.82
N ASN A 427 2.65 24.01 11.63
CA ASN A 427 2.23 24.23 13.02
C ASN A 427 1.13 25.31 13.20
N GLU A 428 0.67 25.94 12.12
CA GLU A 428 -0.28 27.05 12.21
C GLU A 428 -1.75 26.63 12.02
N LYS A 429 -2.67 27.47 12.54
CA LYS A 429 -4.11 27.33 12.26
C LYS A 429 -4.39 27.57 10.78
N ALA A 430 -5.55 27.09 10.31
CA ALA A 430 -6.00 27.21 8.93
C ALA A 430 -5.84 28.64 8.38
N ARG A 431 -5.18 28.77 7.22
CA ARG A 431 -4.99 30.04 6.51
C ARG A 431 -5.89 30.09 5.28
N SER A 432 -6.40 31.27 4.94
CA SER A 432 -7.19 31.47 3.72
C SER A 432 -6.66 32.61 2.87
N CYS A 433 -6.53 32.43 1.55
CA CYS A 433 -6.44 33.55 0.61
C CYS A 433 -7.73 33.71 -0.19
N VAL A 434 -7.76 34.78 -0.97
CA VAL A 434 -8.84 35.18 -1.85
C VAL A 434 -8.20 35.45 -3.22
N ALA A 435 -8.55 34.66 -4.23
CA ALA A 435 -7.94 34.68 -5.56
C ALA A 435 -8.98 35.03 -6.64
N PRO A 436 -8.74 36.06 -7.48
CA PRO A 436 -9.66 36.41 -8.56
C PRO A 436 -9.65 35.37 -9.68
N PHE A 437 -10.80 35.21 -10.33
CA PHE A 437 -10.89 34.46 -11.58
C PHE A 437 -10.43 35.32 -12.76
N ASN A 438 -9.46 34.83 -13.53
CA ASN A 438 -9.09 35.42 -14.81
C ASN A 438 -10.03 34.93 -15.91
N GLY A 439 -10.55 35.86 -16.72
CA GLY A 439 -11.40 35.59 -17.90
C GLY A 439 -12.70 36.40 -17.94
N ASP A 440 -13.33 36.63 -16.80
CA ASP A 440 -14.70 37.15 -16.73
C ASP A 440 -14.75 38.69 -16.55
N LYS A 441 -14.80 39.41 -17.68
CA LYS A 441 -14.67 40.89 -17.77
C LYS A 441 -15.77 41.71 -17.05
N LYS A 442 -16.73 41.09 -16.37
CA LYS A 442 -17.88 41.78 -15.71
C LYS A 442 -18.16 41.28 -14.29
N SER A 443 -17.19 40.61 -13.68
CA SER A 443 -17.45 39.63 -12.63
C SER A 443 -16.46 39.77 -11.49
N MET A 444 -16.94 40.28 -10.35
CA MET A 444 -16.22 40.26 -9.07
C MET A 444 -16.28 38.85 -8.44
N SER A 445 -16.08 37.79 -9.26
CA SER A 445 -16.07 36.42 -8.76
C SER A 445 -14.69 36.06 -8.24
N VAL A 446 -14.65 35.73 -6.95
CA VAL A 446 -13.39 35.51 -6.22
C VAL A 446 -13.48 34.19 -5.47
N VAL A 447 -12.42 33.38 -5.59
CA VAL A 447 -12.30 32.12 -4.87
C VAL A 447 -11.65 32.39 -3.52
N ARG A 448 -12.37 32.17 -2.42
CA ARG A 448 -11.71 32.00 -1.13
C ARG A 448 -11.22 30.56 -1.04
N LEU A 449 -9.91 30.38 -0.88
CA LEU A 449 -9.27 29.10 -0.69
C LEU A 449 -8.71 29.02 0.73
N THR A 450 -9.26 28.13 1.55
CA THR A 450 -8.77 27.85 2.91
C THR A 450 -7.98 26.55 2.91
N VAL A 451 -6.74 26.58 3.42
CA VAL A 451 -5.88 25.43 3.65
C VAL A 451 -5.74 25.19 5.15
N SER A 452 -5.98 23.96 5.59
CA SER A 452 -5.68 23.51 6.96
C SER A 452 -4.91 22.19 6.96
N THR A 453 -3.81 22.13 7.71
CA THR A 453 -3.13 20.88 8.07
C THR A 453 -3.86 20.22 9.24
N LEU A 454 -4.33 18.98 9.05
CA LEU A 454 -4.90 18.18 10.14
C LEU A 454 -3.79 17.41 10.86
N SER A 455 -3.24 17.98 11.93
CA SER A 455 -2.40 17.24 12.87
C SER A 455 -3.25 16.32 13.75
N SER A 456 -2.71 15.14 14.09
CA SER A 456 -3.44 14.07 14.79
C SER A 456 -3.93 14.42 16.21
N SER A 457 -3.48 15.55 16.77
CA SER A 457 -3.90 16.07 18.07
C SER A 457 -5.33 16.65 18.09
N SER A 458 -5.92 17.01 16.94
CA SER A 458 -7.24 17.66 16.90
C SER A 458 -8.43 16.72 16.61
N THR A 459 -8.19 15.42 16.38
CA THR A 459 -9.27 14.42 16.17
C THR A 459 -9.76 13.84 17.50
N GLY A 460 -10.52 14.64 18.26
CA GLY A 460 -10.95 14.37 19.64
C GLY A 460 -11.89 13.17 19.89
N GLY A 461 -12.15 12.33 18.87
CA GLY A 461 -13.00 11.14 19.01
C GLY A 461 -12.26 9.84 19.36
N PHE A 462 -10.94 9.76 19.15
CA PHE A 462 -10.18 8.50 19.30
C PHE A 462 -9.22 8.49 20.50
N GLN A 463 -8.61 9.64 20.84
CA GLN A 463 -7.74 9.72 22.02
C GLN A 463 -8.49 9.66 23.36
N SER A 464 -9.74 10.14 23.41
CA SER A 464 -10.59 10.10 24.61
C SER A 464 -10.93 8.68 25.06
N ASN A 465 -11.14 7.74 24.12
CA ASN A 465 -11.33 6.32 24.43
C ASN A 465 -10.02 5.61 24.79
N LEU A 466 -8.88 6.02 24.22
CA LEU A 466 -7.55 5.50 24.60
C LEU A 466 -7.15 5.93 26.02
N HIS A 467 -7.40 7.19 26.40
CA HIS A 467 -7.13 7.68 27.76
C HIS A 467 -7.98 6.99 28.83
N ARG A 468 -9.18 6.49 28.49
CA ARG A 468 -10.07 5.79 29.42
C ARG A 468 -9.69 4.32 29.66
N ILE A 469 -8.75 3.77 28.86
CA ILE A 469 -8.23 2.39 28.98
C ILE A 469 -6.83 2.39 29.65
N GLN A 470 -6.16 3.55 29.76
CA GLN A 470 -4.78 3.65 30.25
C GLN A 470 -4.66 4.03 31.75
N SER A 471 -5.38 3.35 32.62
CA SER A 471 -5.32 3.53 34.08
C SER A 471 -4.38 2.55 34.80
N TRP A 472 -3.24 2.19 34.19
CA TRP A 472 -2.20 1.35 34.80
C TRP A 472 -0.91 2.17 34.93
N GLN A 473 -0.58 2.57 36.16
CA GLN A 473 0.50 3.53 36.43
C GLN A 473 1.95 3.06 36.20
N PRO A 474 2.38 1.79 36.42
CA PRO A 474 3.81 1.46 36.37
C PRO A 474 4.43 1.61 34.97
N LEU A 475 3.67 1.35 33.91
CA LEU A 475 4.15 1.45 32.52
C LEU A 475 4.43 2.90 32.07
N ASN A 476 3.77 3.88 32.70
CA ASN A 476 3.93 5.30 32.35
C ASN A 476 5.21 5.92 32.94
N GLN A 477 5.75 5.35 34.02
CA GLN A 477 7.03 5.77 34.58
C GLN A 477 8.15 5.32 33.65
N ALA A 478 8.25 4.01 33.37
CA ALA A 478 9.22 3.43 32.42
C ALA A 478 9.16 4.12 31.04
N LYS A 479 7.96 4.48 30.56
CA LYS A 479 7.82 5.22 29.29
C LYS A 479 8.33 6.66 29.34
N LYS A 480 8.17 7.37 30.46
CA LYS A 480 8.80 8.69 30.68
C LYS A 480 10.31 8.55 30.76
N ASP A 481 10.81 7.52 31.42
CA ASP A 481 12.24 7.32 31.62
C ASP A 481 12.91 6.99 30.26
N VAL A 482 12.34 6.07 29.47
CA VAL A 482 12.79 5.77 28.09
C VAL A 482 12.68 6.98 27.16
N GLN A 483 11.65 7.83 27.28
CA GLN A 483 11.57 9.07 26.49
C GLN A 483 12.62 10.10 26.93
N THR A 484 12.91 10.19 28.23
CA THR A 484 13.93 11.09 28.78
C THR A 484 15.32 10.64 28.33
N ILE A 485 15.63 9.35 28.47
CA ILE A 485 16.87 8.71 27.98
C ILE A 485 17.05 8.95 26.48
N ASN A 486 16.05 8.66 25.64
CA ASN A 486 16.16 8.91 24.19
C ASN A 486 16.36 10.40 23.85
N SER A 487 15.73 11.31 24.60
CA SER A 487 15.91 12.75 24.39
C SER A 487 17.30 13.25 24.81
N ILE A 488 17.91 12.61 25.81
CA ILE A 488 19.29 12.84 26.25
C ILE A 488 20.23 12.26 25.20
N LEU A 489 20.05 11.00 24.80
CA LEU A 489 20.91 10.30 23.84
C LEU A 489 20.94 11.00 22.46
N LEU A 490 19.81 11.50 21.97
CA LEU A 490 19.74 12.33 20.75
C LEU A 490 20.43 13.70 20.91
N LYS A 491 20.42 14.31 22.11
CA LYS A 491 21.20 15.53 22.40
C LYS A 491 22.69 15.22 22.49
N SER A 492 23.07 14.11 23.13
CA SER A 492 24.45 13.63 23.26
C SER A 492 25.06 13.32 21.89
N MET A 493 24.36 12.59 21.02
CA MET A 493 24.82 12.35 19.65
C MET A 493 25.03 13.66 18.88
N ARG A 494 24.14 14.64 19.03
CA ARG A 494 24.30 15.98 18.42
C ARG A 494 25.52 16.74 18.92
N TRP A 495 26.03 16.43 20.12
CA TRP A 495 27.29 16.95 20.64
C TRP A 495 28.50 16.12 20.18
N VAL A 496 28.41 14.79 20.17
CA VAL A 496 29.50 13.88 19.75
C VAL A 496 29.85 14.02 18.26
N PHE A 497 28.86 14.22 17.38
CA PHE A 497 29.12 14.45 15.95
C PHE A 497 29.59 15.88 15.62
N ARG A 498 29.54 16.83 16.56
CA ARG A 498 29.93 18.21 16.30
C ARG A 498 31.46 18.37 16.16
N PRO A 499 32.32 17.82 17.05
CA PRO A 499 33.76 17.73 16.82
C PRO A 499 34.14 17.04 15.52
N LEU A 500 33.40 15.99 15.13
CA LEU A 500 33.71 15.17 13.95
C LEU A 500 33.58 15.95 12.63
N PHE A 501 32.66 16.92 12.57
CA PHE A 501 32.59 17.89 11.46
C PHE A 501 33.65 19.01 11.54
N THR A 502 34.14 19.38 12.73
CA THR A 502 35.23 20.35 12.88
C THR A 502 36.61 19.74 12.59
N PHE A 503 36.79 18.44 12.85
CA PHE A 503 38.05 17.72 12.67
C PHE A 503 38.46 17.60 11.19
N LEU A 504 37.50 17.61 10.27
CA LEU A 504 37.72 17.66 8.83
C LEU A 504 38.17 19.03 8.30
N HIS A 505 38.32 20.04 9.17
CA HIS A 505 38.71 21.42 8.81
C HIS A 505 39.82 22.01 9.71
N LEU A 506 40.53 21.20 10.49
CA LEU A 506 41.70 21.68 11.23
C LEU A 506 42.93 21.76 10.32
N LYS A 507 43.46 22.99 10.22
CA LYS A 507 44.68 23.35 9.50
C LYS A 507 45.89 22.55 9.96
N GLU A 508 46.84 22.42 9.04
CA GLU A 508 48.23 22.05 9.31
C GLU A 508 48.82 22.93 10.42
N ASP A 509 49.40 22.30 11.44
CA ASP A 509 50.50 22.89 12.22
C ASP A 509 51.47 21.78 12.67
N SER A 510 52.74 21.96 12.27
CA SER A 510 53.97 21.27 12.70
C SER A 510 53.89 19.82 13.23
N ALA A 511 54.10 18.83 12.35
CA ALA A 511 54.56 17.49 12.72
C ALA A 511 55.86 17.12 11.95
N GLN A 512 56.71 16.29 12.56
CA GLN A 512 58.09 16.03 12.11
C GLN A 512 58.21 15.47 10.68
N PRO A 513 59.31 15.78 9.95
CA PRO A 513 59.44 15.48 8.52
C PRO A 513 59.35 13.98 8.17
N THR A 514 59.74 13.07 9.07
CA THR A 514 59.69 11.61 8.85
C THR A 514 58.28 11.03 8.81
N TYR A 515 57.27 11.72 9.35
CA TYR A 515 55.86 11.29 9.24
C TYR A 515 55.24 11.69 7.89
N SER A 516 55.74 12.75 7.24
CA SER A 516 55.21 13.28 5.98
C SER A 516 55.35 12.28 4.83
N GLU A 517 56.50 11.62 4.70
CA GLU A 517 56.77 10.70 3.59
C GLU A 517 55.97 9.40 3.71
N ASN A 518 55.91 8.81 4.90
CA ASN A 518 55.07 7.63 5.16
C ASN A 518 53.59 7.94 4.94
N HIS A 519 53.11 9.12 5.34
CA HIS A 519 51.73 9.53 5.08
C HIS A 519 51.46 9.74 3.58
N LYS A 520 52.37 10.38 2.84
CA LYS A 520 52.28 10.50 1.36
C LYS A 520 52.25 9.12 0.69
N HIS A 521 53.06 8.18 1.14
CA HIS A 521 53.12 6.83 0.56
C HIS A 521 51.87 6.00 0.86
N LEU A 522 51.25 6.18 2.04
CA LEU A 522 49.97 5.59 2.40
C LEU A 522 48.83 6.19 1.57
N MET A 523 48.80 7.52 1.43
CA MET A 523 47.83 8.25 0.61
C MET A 523 47.93 7.86 -0.87
N TYR A 524 49.13 7.72 -1.42
CA TYR A 524 49.31 7.27 -2.80
C TYR A 524 48.85 5.82 -3.02
N ARG A 525 48.99 4.95 -2.00
CA ARG A 525 48.50 3.57 -2.07
C ARG A 525 46.97 3.52 -2.02
N SER A 526 46.35 4.30 -1.13
CA SER A 526 44.88 4.36 -1.02
C SER A 526 44.22 5.04 -2.22
N THR A 527 44.81 6.09 -2.80
CA THR A 527 44.28 6.68 -4.05
C THR A 527 44.37 5.71 -5.23
N ASN A 528 45.45 4.94 -5.37
CA ASN A 528 45.55 3.91 -6.40
C ASN A 528 44.53 2.78 -6.21
N GLN A 529 44.26 2.36 -4.97
CA GLN A 529 43.19 1.41 -4.68
C GLN A 529 41.81 1.97 -5.03
N LEU A 530 41.50 3.22 -4.67
CA LEU A 530 40.25 3.90 -5.03
C LEU A 530 40.08 4.05 -6.55
N ILE A 531 41.17 4.31 -7.29
CA ILE A 531 41.16 4.35 -8.76
C ILE A 531 40.90 2.96 -9.35
N SER A 532 41.43 1.89 -8.75
CA SER A 532 41.15 0.50 -9.18
C SER A 532 39.69 0.13 -8.96
N ILE A 533 39.17 0.36 -7.73
CA ILE A 533 37.78 0.09 -7.36
C ILE A 533 36.82 0.89 -8.25
N LYS A 534 37.13 2.17 -8.55
CA LYS A 534 36.33 2.96 -9.47
C LYS A 534 36.30 2.36 -10.88
N LYS A 535 37.43 1.88 -11.41
CA LYS A 535 37.50 1.23 -12.73
C LYS A 535 36.73 -0.10 -12.77
N GLU A 536 36.69 -0.84 -11.67
CA GLU A 536 35.88 -2.05 -11.54
C GLU A 536 34.38 -1.70 -11.52
N PHE A 537 33.98 -0.73 -10.70
CA PHE A 537 32.60 -0.24 -10.63
C PHE A 537 32.10 0.36 -11.95
N ASP A 538 32.94 1.12 -12.67
CA ASP A 538 32.61 1.67 -13.99
C ASP A 538 32.47 0.57 -15.06
N ARG A 539 33.12 -0.60 -14.90
CA ARG A 539 32.92 -1.78 -15.75
C ARG A 539 31.63 -2.51 -15.42
N GLU A 540 31.42 -2.88 -14.15
CA GLU A 540 30.20 -3.55 -13.71
C GLU A 540 28.94 -2.75 -14.06
N LYS A 541 29.01 -1.42 -13.91
CA LYS A 541 27.94 -0.51 -14.34
C LYS A 541 27.66 -0.61 -15.85
N LYS A 542 28.70 -0.66 -16.69
CA LYS A 542 28.56 -0.76 -18.14
C LYS A 542 27.93 -2.11 -18.53
N ASP A 543 28.39 -3.19 -17.92
CA ASP A 543 27.87 -4.55 -18.18
C ASP A 543 26.39 -4.66 -17.75
N LEU A 544 26.00 -4.00 -16.65
CA LEU A 544 24.60 -3.87 -16.22
C LEU A 544 23.76 -3.01 -17.18
N GLU A 545 24.29 -1.92 -17.72
CA GLU A 545 23.61 -1.10 -18.73
C GLU A 545 23.38 -1.90 -20.03
N GLU A 546 24.33 -2.73 -20.44
CA GLU A 546 24.20 -3.63 -21.61
C GLU A 546 23.15 -4.73 -21.38
N LEU A 547 23.17 -5.41 -20.22
CA LEU A 547 22.16 -6.39 -19.82
C LEU A 547 20.74 -5.79 -19.71
N LEU A 548 20.61 -4.53 -19.29
CA LEU A 548 19.33 -3.82 -19.28
C LEU A 548 18.85 -3.50 -20.70
N ALA A 549 19.75 -3.10 -21.60
CA ALA A 549 19.42 -2.88 -23.01
C ALA A 549 18.92 -4.17 -23.69
N GLU A 550 19.62 -5.29 -23.51
CA GLU A 550 19.21 -6.60 -24.04
C GLU A 550 17.83 -7.03 -23.53
N ARG A 551 17.59 -6.90 -22.21
CA ARG A 551 16.30 -7.23 -21.59
C ARG A 551 15.16 -6.35 -22.10
N ASN A 552 15.40 -5.07 -22.36
CA ASN A 552 14.40 -4.17 -22.92
C ASN A 552 14.02 -4.56 -24.35
N VAL A 553 15.00 -4.88 -25.21
CA VAL A 553 14.75 -5.41 -26.57
C VAL A 553 13.92 -6.68 -26.51
N LYS A 554 14.25 -7.62 -25.60
CA LYS A 554 13.50 -8.86 -25.40
C LYS A 554 12.06 -8.61 -24.93
N LEU A 555 11.83 -7.65 -24.04
CA LEU A 555 10.48 -7.28 -23.58
C LEU A 555 9.63 -6.67 -24.70
N ASP A 556 10.23 -5.86 -25.57
CA ASP A 556 9.49 -5.27 -26.71
C ASP A 556 9.17 -6.31 -27.79
N LEU A 557 10.06 -7.27 -28.05
CA LEU A 557 9.74 -8.44 -28.88
C LEU A 557 8.58 -9.27 -28.31
N MET A 558 8.60 -9.57 -27.00
CA MET A 558 7.49 -10.29 -26.34
C MET A 558 6.17 -9.48 -26.35
N ARG A 559 6.22 -8.16 -26.27
CA ARG A 559 5.04 -7.28 -26.42
C ARG A 559 4.46 -7.36 -27.83
N GLN A 560 5.31 -7.30 -28.86
CA GLN A 560 4.89 -7.44 -30.25
C GLN A 560 4.28 -8.81 -30.53
N GLU A 561 4.90 -9.90 -30.07
CA GLU A 561 4.36 -11.26 -30.20
C GLU A 561 3.00 -11.39 -29.51
N LEU A 562 2.87 -10.89 -28.28
CA LEU A 562 1.61 -10.89 -27.52
C LEU A 562 0.53 -10.03 -28.18
N GLU A 563 0.89 -8.93 -28.85
CA GLU A 563 -0.05 -8.13 -29.63
C GLU A 563 -0.49 -8.85 -30.92
N MET A 564 0.43 -9.49 -31.63
CA MET A 564 0.13 -10.31 -32.81
C MET A 564 -0.78 -11.49 -32.44
N GLU A 565 -0.54 -12.17 -31.32
CA GLU A 565 -1.41 -13.24 -30.82
C GLU A 565 -2.80 -12.71 -30.40
N LYS A 566 -2.88 -11.54 -29.77
CA LYS A 566 -4.17 -10.87 -29.51
C LYS A 566 -4.93 -10.57 -30.80
N ARG A 567 -4.26 -10.01 -31.81
CA ARG A 567 -4.85 -9.75 -33.14
C ARG A 567 -5.30 -11.06 -33.80
N ARG A 568 -4.50 -12.12 -33.73
CA ARG A 568 -4.85 -13.46 -34.24
C ARG A 568 -6.12 -14.01 -33.56
N ARG A 569 -6.23 -13.91 -32.23
CA ARG A 569 -7.43 -14.34 -31.48
C ARG A 569 -8.66 -13.51 -31.83
N VAL A 570 -8.54 -12.17 -31.86
CA VAL A 570 -9.65 -11.29 -32.28
C VAL A 570 -10.10 -11.62 -33.71
N ASN A 571 -9.20 -11.89 -34.64
CA ASN A 571 -9.55 -12.32 -36.00
C ASN A 571 -10.24 -13.69 -36.03
N GLN A 572 -9.80 -14.65 -35.19
CA GLN A 572 -10.49 -15.92 -35.02
C GLN A 572 -11.89 -15.74 -34.40
N ASP A 573 -12.06 -14.84 -33.45
CA ASP A 573 -13.34 -14.50 -32.80
C ASP A 573 -14.32 -13.87 -33.78
N LEU A 574 -13.86 -12.89 -34.55
CA LEU A 574 -14.63 -12.24 -35.61
C LEU A 574 -15.02 -13.23 -36.72
N ARG A 575 -14.12 -14.14 -37.09
CA ARG A 575 -14.40 -15.22 -38.05
C ARG A 575 -15.46 -16.18 -37.53
N ALA A 576 -15.40 -16.60 -36.27
CA ALA A 576 -16.43 -17.48 -35.71
C ALA A 576 -17.80 -16.78 -35.60
N LEU A 577 -17.82 -15.47 -35.35
CA LEU A 577 -19.05 -14.67 -35.44
C LEU A 577 -19.53 -14.45 -36.88
N SER A 578 -18.67 -14.35 -37.90
CA SER A 578 -19.14 -14.28 -39.29
C SER A 578 -19.61 -15.64 -39.83
N GLU A 579 -19.02 -16.74 -39.35
CA GLU A 579 -19.41 -18.10 -39.71
C GLU A 579 -20.75 -18.54 -39.10
N GLY A 580 -21.22 -17.88 -38.03
CA GLY A 580 -22.59 -17.95 -37.52
C GLY A 580 -22.85 -19.09 -36.55
N ALA A 581 -22.67 -18.81 -35.26
CA ALA A 581 -22.77 -19.79 -34.18
C ALA A 581 -24.18 -19.94 -33.60
N LYS A 582 -24.47 -21.13 -33.04
CA LYS A 582 -25.79 -21.47 -32.50
C LYS A 582 -25.92 -21.01 -31.04
N PHE A 583 -26.96 -20.28 -30.71
CA PHE A 583 -27.28 -19.86 -29.35
C PHE A 583 -28.77 -20.05 -29.06
N PHE A 584 -29.09 -20.42 -27.82
CA PHE A 584 -30.44 -20.27 -27.31
C PHE A 584 -30.66 -18.81 -26.92
N PHE A 585 -31.51 -18.12 -27.68
CA PHE A 585 -31.88 -16.73 -27.47
C PHE A 585 -33.14 -16.65 -26.61
N LYS A 586 -33.17 -15.70 -25.69
CA LYS A 586 -34.34 -15.39 -24.88
C LYS A 586 -34.33 -13.90 -24.49
N ASN A 587 -35.40 -13.15 -24.76
CA ASN A 587 -35.58 -11.84 -24.12
C ASN A 587 -35.68 -12.08 -22.60
N ALA A 588 -34.88 -11.35 -21.81
CA ALA A 588 -34.72 -11.57 -20.38
C ALA A 588 -36.04 -11.53 -19.59
N GLU A 589 -36.99 -10.69 -20.02
CA GLU A 589 -38.32 -10.53 -19.40
C GLU A 589 -39.32 -11.59 -19.86
N SER A 590 -39.12 -12.18 -21.04
CA SER A 590 -40.08 -13.11 -21.63
C SER A 590 -40.10 -14.45 -20.89
N LYS A 591 -41.28 -14.90 -20.46
CA LYS A 591 -41.46 -16.26 -19.91
C LYS A 591 -41.41 -17.38 -20.96
N ARG A 592 -41.33 -17.05 -22.26
CA ARG A 592 -41.28 -18.03 -23.36
C ARG A 592 -40.03 -18.93 -23.24
N LYS A 593 -40.13 -20.15 -23.79
CA LYS A 593 -38.99 -21.07 -23.92
C LYS A 593 -37.92 -20.42 -24.81
N ALA A 594 -36.64 -20.60 -24.48
CA ALA A 594 -35.56 -20.10 -25.32
C ALA A 594 -35.57 -20.83 -26.67
N THR A 595 -35.45 -20.08 -27.76
CA THR A 595 -35.43 -20.61 -29.12
C THR A 595 -34.00 -20.60 -29.66
N LEU A 596 -33.66 -21.61 -30.48
CA LEU A 596 -32.32 -21.72 -31.06
C LEU A 596 -32.21 -20.79 -32.28
N TYR A 597 -31.19 -19.95 -32.30
CA TYR A 597 -30.84 -19.11 -33.45
C TYR A 597 -29.38 -19.35 -33.84
N HIS A 598 -29.11 -19.24 -35.14
CA HIS A 598 -27.82 -18.86 -35.65
C HIS A 598 -27.66 -17.34 -35.47
N ILE A 599 -26.55 -16.93 -34.86
CA ILE A 599 -26.19 -15.53 -34.65
C ILE A 599 -24.90 -15.26 -35.41
N TRP A 600 -24.92 -14.26 -36.28
CA TRP A 600 -23.75 -13.85 -37.04
C TRP A 600 -23.56 -12.33 -37.11
N HIS A 601 -22.33 -11.89 -37.31
CA HIS A 601 -21.97 -10.48 -37.46
C HIS A 601 -21.91 -10.08 -38.94
N SER A 602 -22.60 -8.99 -39.30
CA SER A 602 -22.49 -8.32 -40.60
C SER A 602 -21.60 -7.09 -40.45
N SER A 603 -20.36 -7.19 -40.94
CA SER A 603 -19.34 -6.12 -40.79
C SER A 603 -19.69 -4.87 -41.59
N SER A 604 -20.25 -5.04 -42.79
CA SER A 604 -20.68 -3.95 -43.68
C SER A 604 -21.83 -3.13 -43.12
N GLU A 605 -22.76 -3.78 -42.39
CA GLU A 605 -23.97 -3.15 -41.84
C GLU A 605 -23.82 -2.77 -40.37
N ARG A 606 -22.69 -3.14 -39.74
CA ARG A 606 -22.41 -3.02 -38.28
C ARG A 606 -23.57 -3.55 -37.44
N GLN A 607 -24.00 -4.77 -37.76
CA GLN A 607 -25.21 -5.40 -37.20
C GLN A 607 -24.97 -6.86 -36.77
N ILE A 608 -25.64 -7.29 -35.70
CA ILE A 608 -25.73 -8.69 -35.29
C ILE A 608 -27.05 -9.25 -35.81
N ASN A 609 -26.97 -10.19 -36.74
CA ASN A 609 -28.09 -10.85 -37.38
C ASN A 609 -28.42 -12.17 -36.66
N MET A 610 -29.72 -12.45 -36.50
CA MET A 610 -30.25 -13.62 -35.81
C MET A 610 -31.33 -14.30 -36.64
N GLY A 611 -31.09 -15.55 -37.03
CA GLY A 611 -32.01 -16.37 -37.85
C GLY A 611 -32.17 -17.78 -37.28
N GLN A 612 -33.32 -18.41 -37.49
CA GLN A 612 -33.52 -19.83 -37.12
C GLN A 612 -32.59 -20.77 -37.91
N SER A 613 -32.16 -20.35 -39.11
CA SER A 613 -31.16 -20.99 -39.94
C SER A 613 -30.31 -19.93 -40.64
N LYS A 614 -29.03 -20.22 -40.90
CA LYS A 614 -28.07 -19.32 -41.56
C LYS A 614 -28.46 -18.96 -43.01
N HIS A 615 -29.28 -19.79 -43.66
CA HIS A 615 -29.68 -19.62 -45.07
C HIS A 615 -30.96 -18.78 -45.27
N TYR A 616 -31.56 -18.27 -44.19
CA TYR A 616 -32.80 -17.49 -44.24
C TYR A 616 -32.54 -16.02 -43.91
N LYS A 617 -33.43 -15.14 -44.38
CA LYS A 617 -33.43 -13.72 -43.98
C LYS A 617 -33.40 -13.62 -42.44
N PRO A 618 -32.59 -12.70 -41.87
CA PRO A 618 -32.52 -12.55 -40.42
C PRO A 618 -33.90 -12.22 -39.86
N SER A 619 -34.36 -13.06 -38.94
CA SER A 619 -35.65 -12.87 -38.24
C SER A 619 -35.59 -11.78 -37.18
N LYS A 620 -34.39 -11.42 -36.73
CA LYS A 620 -34.12 -10.26 -35.89
C LYS A 620 -32.70 -9.75 -36.17
N THR A 621 -32.52 -8.45 -36.11
CA THR A 621 -31.24 -7.77 -36.31
C THR A 621 -31.06 -6.75 -35.20
N LEU A 622 -29.85 -6.67 -34.64
CA LEU A 622 -29.47 -5.68 -33.64
C LEU A 622 -28.39 -4.78 -34.24
N ALA A 623 -28.61 -3.47 -34.29
CA ALA A 623 -27.54 -2.54 -34.63
C ALA A 623 -26.51 -2.49 -33.50
N LEU A 624 -25.22 -2.52 -33.84
CA LEU A 624 -24.15 -2.47 -32.83
C LEU A 624 -24.14 -1.15 -32.08
N ASP A 625 -24.52 -0.06 -32.75
CA ASP A 625 -24.60 1.26 -32.14
C ASP A 625 -25.74 1.35 -31.10
N ASP A 626 -26.68 0.39 -31.05
CA ASP A 626 -27.74 0.29 -30.04
C ASP A 626 -27.36 -0.61 -28.85
N VAL A 627 -26.26 -1.38 -28.95
CA VAL A 627 -25.78 -2.21 -27.84
C VAL A 627 -25.05 -1.34 -26.82
N GLN A 628 -25.55 -1.29 -25.59
CA GLN A 628 -24.93 -0.55 -24.50
C GLN A 628 -23.81 -1.38 -23.84
N HIS A 629 -24.12 -2.61 -23.41
CA HIS A 629 -23.18 -3.44 -22.64
C HIS A 629 -23.33 -4.95 -22.97
N VAL A 630 -22.21 -5.68 -22.87
CA VAL A 630 -22.19 -7.15 -22.92
C VAL A 630 -21.59 -7.68 -21.61
N ARG A 631 -22.38 -8.39 -20.81
CA ARG A 631 -21.99 -8.86 -19.47
C ARG A 631 -22.22 -10.36 -19.27
N SER A 632 -21.23 -11.04 -18.68
CA SER A 632 -21.39 -12.42 -18.20
C SER A 632 -22.33 -12.46 -17.01
N VAL A 633 -23.28 -13.39 -16.98
CA VAL A 633 -24.06 -13.67 -15.77
C VAL A 633 -23.67 -15.03 -15.22
N ILE A 634 -23.04 -15.02 -14.05
CA ILE A 634 -22.85 -16.22 -13.25
C ILE A 634 -24.08 -16.32 -12.35
N TYR A 635 -25.04 -17.17 -12.73
CA TYR A 635 -26.06 -17.61 -11.80
C TYR A 635 -25.40 -18.48 -10.73
N MET A 636 -25.07 -17.88 -9.59
CA MET A 636 -24.91 -18.65 -8.37
C MET A 636 -26.27 -19.25 -8.04
N ASN A 637 -26.33 -20.57 -7.88
CA ASN A 637 -27.55 -21.22 -7.43
C ASN A 637 -27.97 -20.61 -6.08
N PRO A 638 -29.27 -20.37 -5.84
CA PRO A 638 -29.74 -19.86 -4.56
C PRO A 638 -29.38 -20.82 -3.41
N SER A 639 -29.24 -20.24 -2.20
CA SER A 639 -28.84 -20.91 -0.95
C SER A 639 -29.49 -22.30 -0.80
N PRO A 640 -28.74 -23.33 -0.35
CA PRO A 640 -29.26 -24.69 -0.20
C PRO A 640 -30.52 -24.81 0.67
N GLU A 641 -30.74 -23.88 1.60
CA GLU A 641 -31.96 -23.80 2.44
C GLU A 641 -33.26 -23.70 1.62
N SER A 642 -33.19 -23.18 0.39
CA SER A 642 -34.34 -23.10 -0.53
C SER A 642 -34.52 -24.34 -1.42
N GLN A 643 -33.60 -25.31 -1.36
CA GLN A 643 -33.60 -26.49 -2.23
C GLN A 643 -34.27 -27.72 -1.58
N GLU A 644 -34.16 -27.91 -0.26
CA GLU A 644 -34.74 -29.10 0.42
C GLU A 644 -36.27 -29.25 0.22
N LEU A 645 -36.98 -28.13 0.10
CA LEU A 645 -38.43 -28.10 -0.18
C LEU A 645 -38.77 -28.44 -1.64
N GLU A 646 -37.88 -28.19 -2.61
CA GLU A 646 -38.07 -28.58 -4.01
C GLU A 646 -37.52 -29.98 -4.34
N GLU A 647 -36.48 -30.46 -3.64
CA GLU A 647 -35.84 -31.74 -3.93
C GLU A 647 -36.79 -32.94 -3.84
N LYS A 648 -37.77 -32.89 -2.91
CA LYS A 648 -38.81 -33.92 -2.78
C LYS A 648 -39.73 -34.02 -4.01
N LYS A 649 -39.78 -33.01 -4.90
CA LYS A 649 -40.59 -33.01 -6.14
C LYS A 649 -39.81 -33.28 -7.43
N LYS A 650 -38.46 -33.32 -7.41
CA LYS A 650 -37.63 -33.33 -8.65
C LYS A 650 -36.67 -34.52 -8.83
N LYS A 651 -36.82 -35.61 -8.08
CA LYS A 651 -35.96 -36.82 -8.18
C LYS A 651 -35.96 -37.57 -9.53
N LYS A 652 -36.80 -37.21 -10.52
CA LYS A 652 -36.78 -37.75 -11.91
C LYS A 652 -36.22 -36.79 -12.98
N LYS A 653 -35.58 -35.67 -12.60
CA LYS A 653 -35.07 -34.68 -13.58
C LYS A 653 -33.70 -34.04 -13.24
N LYS A 654 -32.90 -34.70 -12.40
CA LYS A 654 -31.52 -34.29 -12.08
C LYS A 654 -30.51 -34.86 -13.10
N GLU A 655 -30.37 -34.23 -14.26
CA GLU A 655 -29.23 -34.56 -15.16
C GLU A 655 -28.72 -33.42 -16.06
N ASN A 656 -29.39 -32.26 -16.11
CA ASN A 656 -29.03 -31.18 -17.06
C ASN A 656 -28.95 -29.76 -16.47
N ASN A 657 -28.63 -29.68 -15.17
CA ASN A 657 -28.33 -28.43 -14.45
C ASN A 657 -26.82 -28.20 -14.26
N ARG A 658 -25.98 -28.62 -15.21
CA ARG A 658 -24.64 -28.00 -15.34
C ARG A 658 -24.83 -26.50 -15.56
N ALA A 659 -24.00 -25.67 -14.91
CA ALA A 659 -24.15 -24.22 -14.96
C ALA A 659 -24.13 -23.71 -16.41
N ARG A 660 -25.31 -23.36 -16.92
CA ARG A 660 -25.50 -22.94 -18.31
C ARG A 660 -24.74 -21.64 -18.53
N SER A 661 -23.82 -21.65 -19.49
CA SER A 661 -22.99 -20.52 -19.85
C SER A 661 -23.83 -19.44 -20.53
N GLN A 662 -24.33 -18.51 -19.70
CA GLN A 662 -25.17 -17.39 -20.12
C GLN A 662 -24.43 -16.05 -20.06
N PHE A 663 -24.77 -15.17 -20.99
CA PHE A 663 -24.40 -13.76 -20.99
C PHE A 663 -25.57 -12.91 -21.49
N LEU A 664 -25.56 -11.62 -21.12
CA LEU A 664 -26.57 -10.64 -21.50
C LEU A 664 -25.97 -9.62 -22.46
N ILE A 665 -26.78 -9.22 -23.43
CA ILE A 665 -26.61 -8.03 -24.27
C ILE A 665 -27.68 -7.03 -23.79
N ASP A 666 -27.23 -5.93 -23.20
CA ASP A 666 -28.10 -4.83 -22.77
C ASP A 666 -28.13 -3.76 -23.88
N MET A 667 -29.33 -3.37 -24.30
CA MET A 667 -29.59 -2.40 -25.36
C MET A 667 -29.89 -1.01 -24.78
N LYS A 668 -29.67 0.05 -25.57
CA LYS A 668 -29.90 1.46 -25.16
C LYS A 668 -31.37 1.80 -24.89
N ASP A 669 -32.31 1.10 -25.50
CA ASP A 669 -33.75 1.23 -25.28
C ASP A 669 -34.23 0.55 -23.97
N GLY A 670 -33.32 -0.13 -23.26
CA GLY A 670 -33.58 -0.87 -22.03
C GLY A 670 -33.84 -2.36 -22.25
N ASP A 671 -33.94 -2.83 -23.51
CA ASP A 671 -34.19 -4.23 -23.81
C ASP A 671 -32.97 -5.09 -23.44
N CYS A 672 -33.19 -6.27 -22.86
CA CYS A 672 -32.11 -7.15 -22.41
C CYS A 672 -32.23 -8.54 -23.04
N TYR A 673 -31.22 -8.94 -23.80
CA TYR A 673 -31.20 -10.24 -24.48
C TYR A 673 -30.25 -11.22 -23.82
N ARG A 674 -30.77 -12.37 -23.44
CA ARG A 674 -30.03 -13.48 -22.86
C ARG A 674 -29.63 -14.46 -23.96
N LEU A 675 -28.33 -14.71 -24.02
CA LEU A 675 -27.72 -15.73 -24.88
C LEU A 675 -27.20 -16.87 -24.02
N GLU A 676 -27.54 -18.09 -24.41
CA GLU A 676 -27.08 -19.33 -23.78
C GLU A 676 -26.41 -20.23 -24.84
N ILE A 677 -25.23 -20.75 -24.51
CA ILE A 677 -24.50 -21.68 -25.37
C ILE A 677 -25.18 -23.06 -25.31
N PRO A 678 -25.45 -23.73 -26.44
CA PRO A 678 -26.11 -25.03 -26.45
C PRO A 678 -25.29 -26.13 -25.75
N PRO A 679 -25.92 -27.17 -25.19
CA PRO A 679 -25.21 -28.32 -24.66
C PRO A 679 -24.48 -29.04 -25.81
N GLY A 680 -23.18 -29.27 -25.64
CA GLY A 680 -22.25 -29.65 -26.72
C GLY A 680 -21.31 -28.51 -27.15
N GLY A 681 -21.67 -27.26 -26.87
CA GLY A 681 -20.86 -26.08 -27.17
C GLY A 681 -20.81 -25.71 -28.65
N ASN A 682 -20.10 -24.63 -28.96
CA ASN A 682 -19.77 -24.19 -30.33
C ASN A 682 -18.24 -24.27 -30.56
N GLY A 683 -17.57 -25.27 -29.97
CA GLY A 683 -16.09 -25.40 -29.99
C GLY A 683 -15.31 -24.33 -29.23
N ARG A 684 -15.98 -23.47 -28.45
CA ARG A 684 -15.41 -22.32 -27.71
C ARG A 684 -16.08 -22.13 -26.36
N SER A 685 -15.32 -21.59 -25.40
CA SER A 685 -15.74 -21.24 -24.05
C SER A 685 -16.69 -20.03 -24.01
N ARG A 686 -17.32 -19.80 -22.85
CA ARG A 686 -18.19 -18.64 -22.62
C ARG A 686 -17.42 -17.33 -22.70
N GLU A 687 -16.22 -17.32 -22.13
CA GLU A 687 -15.35 -16.16 -22.03
C GLU A 687 -14.88 -15.71 -23.41
N GLU A 688 -14.52 -16.64 -24.30
CA GLU A 688 -14.18 -16.36 -25.71
C GLU A 688 -15.39 -15.78 -26.46
N TRP A 689 -16.60 -16.35 -26.34
CA TRP A 689 -17.78 -15.76 -26.97
C TRP A 689 -18.09 -14.36 -26.43
N MET A 690 -17.97 -14.14 -25.12
CA MET A 690 -18.15 -12.80 -24.54
C MET A 690 -17.09 -11.81 -25.06
N GLN A 691 -15.83 -12.22 -25.22
CA GLN A 691 -14.77 -11.39 -25.79
C GLN A 691 -15.05 -11.09 -27.27
N ALA A 692 -15.50 -12.07 -28.06
CA ALA A 692 -15.90 -11.89 -29.45
C ALA A 692 -17.01 -10.83 -29.58
N PHE A 693 -18.11 -10.95 -28.82
CA PHE A 693 -19.19 -9.96 -28.82
C PHE A 693 -18.72 -8.58 -28.36
N LYS A 694 -17.86 -8.49 -27.33
CA LYS A 694 -17.29 -7.21 -26.88
C LYS A 694 -16.43 -6.55 -27.95
N SER A 695 -15.57 -7.29 -28.64
CA SER A 695 -14.71 -6.78 -29.71
C SER A 695 -15.51 -6.24 -30.89
N VAL A 696 -16.61 -6.92 -31.26
CA VAL A 696 -17.54 -6.44 -32.29
C VAL A 696 -18.25 -5.14 -31.84
N VAL A 697 -18.80 -5.11 -30.64
CA VAL A 697 -19.51 -3.94 -30.09
C VAL A 697 -18.59 -2.74 -29.90
N SER A 698 -17.34 -2.94 -29.47
CA SER A 698 -16.34 -1.86 -29.38
C SER A 698 -15.82 -1.37 -30.73
N GLY A 699 -16.32 -1.91 -31.85
CA GLY A 699 -15.91 -1.51 -33.20
C GLY A 699 -14.45 -1.82 -33.51
N ALA A 700 -13.90 -2.93 -32.97
CA ALA A 700 -12.57 -3.39 -33.34
C ALA A 700 -12.53 -3.69 -34.84
N ARG A 701 -11.93 -2.77 -35.60
CA ARG A 701 -11.84 -2.87 -37.07
C ARG A 701 -10.91 -4.02 -37.44
N ILE A 702 -11.37 -4.85 -38.37
CA ILE A 702 -10.48 -5.68 -39.20
C ILE A 702 -9.75 -4.71 -40.12
N TYR A 703 -8.42 -4.68 -40.01
CA TYR A 703 -7.50 -4.05 -40.95
C TYR A 703 -6.68 -5.16 -41.61
#